data_AF-Q61847-F1
#
_entry.id   AF-Q61847-F1
#
_cell.length_a   1.000
_cell.length_b   1.000
_cell.length_c   1.000
_cell.angle_alpha   90.00
_cell.angle_beta   90.00
_cell.angle_gamma   90.00
#
_symmetry.space_group_name_H-M   'P 1'
#
loop_
_entity.id
_entity.type
_entity.pdbx_description
1 polymer ?
#
loop_
_entity_poly.entity_id
_entity_poly.type
_entity_poly.pdbx_seq_one_letter_code
_entity_poly.pdbx_strand_id
1 'polypeptide(L)'
;MDARHQPWFLVFATFLLVSGLPAPEKFVKDIDGGIDQDIFDINQGLGLDLFEGDIKLEANGKNSIIGDHKRWPHTIPYVLEDSLEMNAKGVILNAFERYRLKTCIDFKPWSGEANYISVFKGSGCWSSVGNIHAGKQELSIGTNCDRIATVQHEFLHALGFWHEQSRADRDDYVIIVWDRIQPGKEHNFNIYNDSVSDSLNVPYDYTSVMHYSKTAFQNGTESTIVTRISEFEDVIGQRMDFSDYDLLKLNQLYNCTSSLSFMDSCDFELENICGMIQSSGDSADWQRVSQVLSGPESDHSKMGQCKDSGFFMHFNTSILNEGATAMLESRLLYPKRGFQCLEFYLYNSGSGNDQLNIYTREYTTGQQGGVLTLQRQIKEVPIGSWQLHYVTLQVTKKFRVVFEGLRGPGTSSGGLSIDDINLSETRCPHHIWHIQNFTQILGGQDTSVYSPPFYSSKGYAFQIYMDLRSSTNVGIYFHLISGANDDQLQWPCPWQQATMTLLDQNPDIRQRMFNQRSITTDPTMTSDNGSYFWDRPSKVGVTDVFPNGTQFSRGIGYGTTVFITRERLKSREFIKGDDIYILLTVEDISHLNSTSAVPDPVPTLAVHNACSEVVCQNGGICVVQDGRAECKCPAGEDWWYMGKRCEKRGSTRDTVIIAVSSTVTVFAVMLIITLVSVYCTRRKYRKKARANTAAMTLENQHAF
;
A
#
# COMPACT_ATOMS: atom_id res chain seq x y z
N MET A 1 33.21 8.63 -68.38
CA MET A 1 32.73 7.37 -68.97
C MET A 1 31.38 7.12 -68.31
N ASP A 2 30.34 7.84 -68.77
CA ASP A 2 29.37 7.40 -69.78
C ASP A 2 28.39 6.37 -69.20
N ALA A 3 27.05 6.47 -69.26
CA ALA A 3 26.17 7.45 -69.88
C ALA A 3 24.75 7.33 -69.26
N ARG A 4 24.11 8.50 -69.21
CA ARG A 4 22.67 8.86 -69.28
C ARG A 4 21.64 7.73 -69.48
N HIS A 5 20.57 7.72 -68.66
CA HIS A 5 19.21 8.15 -69.05
C HIS A 5 18.17 7.83 -67.96
N GLN A 6 17.49 8.86 -67.45
CA GLN A 6 16.14 8.79 -66.87
C GLN A 6 15.15 9.27 -67.94
N PRO A 7 13.91 8.73 -67.99
CA PRO A 7 12.79 9.64 -67.78
C PRO A 7 11.65 9.04 -66.94
N TRP A 8 10.98 9.94 -66.22
CA TRP A 8 9.79 9.70 -65.44
C TRP A 8 8.59 9.26 -66.30
N PHE A 9 7.86 8.25 -65.83
CA PHE A 9 6.45 8.05 -66.16
C PHE A 9 5.65 7.91 -64.87
N LEU A 10 4.80 8.91 -64.63
CA LEU A 10 3.73 8.91 -63.64
C LEU A 10 2.69 7.85 -64.03
N VAL A 11 2.49 6.85 -63.18
CA VAL A 11 1.33 5.95 -63.25
C VAL A 11 0.42 6.30 -62.08
N PHE A 12 -0.75 6.82 -62.42
CA PHE A 12 -1.88 7.04 -61.52
C PHE A 12 -2.30 5.69 -60.91
N ALA A 13 -2.06 5.52 -59.61
CA ALA A 13 -2.73 4.49 -58.81
C ALA A 13 -3.95 5.11 -58.15
N THR A 14 -5.13 4.83 -58.71
CA THR A 14 -6.43 5.03 -58.07
C THR A 14 -6.51 4.20 -56.80
N PHE A 15 -6.25 4.82 -55.66
CA PHE A 15 -6.66 4.29 -54.36
C PHE A 15 -8.16 4.56 -54.18
N LEU A 16 -8.93 3.48 -54.11
CA LEU A 16 -10.30 3.48 -53.61
C LEU A 16 -10.26 3.96 -52.15
N LEU A 17 -10.56 5.25 -51.96
CA LEU A 17 -10.97 5.81 -50.69
C LEU A 17 -12.32 5.18 -50.33
N VAL A 18 -12.29 4.16 -49.46
CA VAL A 18 -13.46 3.77 -48.69
C VAL A 18 -13.72 4.90 -47.71
N SER A 19 -14.72 5.70 -48.06
CA SER A 19 -15.31 6.78 -47.29
C SER A 19 -15.78 6.31 -45.91
N GLY A 20 -15.23 6.96 -44.88
CA GLY A 20 -15.91 7.32 -43.64
C GLY A 20 -16.74 6.23 -42.94
N LEU A 21 -16.09 5.43 -42.10
CA LEU A 21 -16.74 4.97 -40.87
C LEU A 21 -16.58 6.09 -39.83
N PRO A 22 -17.67 6.52 -39.16
CA PRO A 22 -17.57 7.47 -38.07
C PRO A 22 -16.66 6.86 -37.01
N ALA A 23 -15.71 7.64 -36.48
CA ALA A 23 -15.02 7.28 -35.25
C ALA A 23 -16.11 6.87 -34.24
N PRO A 24 -16.05 5.66 -33.65
CA PRO A 24 -17.14 5.17 -32.84
C PRO A 24 -17.36 6.16 -31.71
N GLU A 25 -18.54 6.79 -31.69
CA GLU A 25 -19.07 7.45 -30.51
C GLU A 25 -18.78 6.53 -29.33
N LYS A 26 -18.13 7.11 -28.31
CA LYS A 26 -17.58 6.45 -27.14
C LYS A 26 -18.48 5.30 -26.70
N PHE A 27 -18.09 4.05 -27.00
CA PHE A 27 -18.80 2.85 -26.56
C PHE A 27 -18.54 2.56 -25.08
N VAL A 28 -18.66 3.61 -24.27
CA VAL A 28 -18.42 3.67 -22.84
C VAL A 28 -19.41 4.63 -22.19
N LYS A 29 -19.79 4.34 -20.95
CA LYS A 29 -20.57 5.20 -20.07
C LYS A 29 -19.69 5.62 -18.90
N ASP A 30 -19.57 6.92 -18.71
CA ASP A 30 -18.76 7.54 -17.67
C ASP A 30 -19.61 7.83 -16.43
N ILE A 31 -19.21 7.28 -15.29
CA ILE A 31 -19.87 7.46 -13.98
C ILE A 31 -19.72 8.91 -13.50
N ASP A 32 -18.60 9.55 -13.84
CA ASP A 32 -18.28 10.91 -13.37
C ASP A 32 -18.82 11.98 -14.34
N GLY A 33 -19.54 11.60 -15.40
CA GLY A 33 -20.19 12.54 -16.32
C GLY A 33 -19.23 13.47 -17.08
N GLY A 34 -17.95 13.09 -17.20
CA GLY A 34 -16.90 13.89 -17.81
C GLY A 34 -16.29 14.96 -16.89
N ILE A 35 -16.63 14.97 -15.60
CA ILE A 35 -16.23 16.00 -14.65
C ILE A 35 -15.49 15.36 -13.47
N ASP A 36 -14.32 15.90 -13.12
CA ASP A 36 -13.62 15.52 -11.90
C ASP A 36 -14.17 16.30 -10.70
N GLN A 37 -15.31 15.85 -10.17
CA GLN A 37 -15.90 16.44 -8.96
C GLN A 37 -15.23 15.85 -7.72
N ASP A 38 -14.77 16.71 -6.81
CA ASP A 38 -14.33 16.36 -5.46
C ASP A 38 -15.51 16.38 -4.47
N ILE A 39 -15.28 15.98 -3.22
CA ILE A 39 -16.26 15.94 -2.12
C ILE A 39 -17.01 17.27 -2.01
N PHE A 40 -16.26 18.37 -2.01
CA PHE A 40 -16.80 19.73 -1.85
C PHE A 40 -17.67 20.15 -3.02
N ASP A 41 -17.32 19.75 -4.25
CA ASP A 41 -18.10 20.05 -5.45
C ASP A 41 -19.44 19.30 -5.45
N ILE A 42 -19.45 18.03 -5.00
CA ILE A 42 -20.65 17.21 -4.86
C ILE A 42 -21.60 17.85 -3.84
N ASN A 43 -21.10 18.14 -2.63
CA ASN A 43 -21.91 18.70 -1.55
C ASN A 43 -22.44 20.10 -1.89
N GLN A 44 -21.60 20.91 -2.52
CA GLN A 44 -21.97 22.24 -2.98
C GLN A 44 -23.04 22.18 -4.08
N GLY A 45 -22.91 21.27 -5.05
CA GLY A 45 -23.91 21.05 -6.10
C GLY A 45 -25.28 20.62 -5.55
N LEU A 46 -25.30 20.01 -4.37
CA LEU A 46 -26.50 19.64 -3.63
C LEU A 46 -27.03 20.76 -2.71
N GLY A 47 -26.34 21.90 -2.62
CA GLY A 47 -26.71 23.02 -1.74
C GLY A 47 -26.54 22.73 -0.26
N LEU A 48 -25.69 21.76 0.10
CA LEU A 48 -25.38 21.46 1.50
C LEU A 48 -24.49 22.57 2.07
N ASP A 49 -24.94 23.21 3.15
CA ASP A 49 -24.21 24.26 3.86
C ASP A 49 -23.55 23.66 5.12
N LEU A 50 -22.74 22.63 4.89
CA LEU A 50 -21.94 21.98 5.92
C LEU A 50 -20.68 22.80 6.20
N PHE A 51 -20.16 22.67 7.41
CA PHE A 51 -18.92 23.34 7.79
C PHE A 51 -17.78 22.76 6.98
N GLU A 52 -16.96 23.61 6.36
CA GLU A 52 -15.88 23.15 5.47
C GLU A 52 -16.38 22.17 4.39
N GLY A 53 -17.61 22.34 3.93
CA GLY A 53 -18.17 21.56 2.82
C GLY A 53 -18.71 20.18 3.16
N ASP A 54 -18.14 19.46 4.13
CA ASP A 54 -18.46 18.05 4.44
C ASP A 54 -18.42 17.72 5.94
N ILE A 55 -18.27 18.70 6.81
CA ILE A 55 -18.29 18.48 8.26
C ILE A 55 -19.66 18.83 8.84
N LYS A 56 -20.29 17.82 9.46
CA LYS A 56 -21.51 18.01 10.25
C LYS A 56 -21.15 18.46 11.66
N LEU A 57 -21.37 19.75 11.95
CA LEU A 57 -21.19 20.28 13.30
C LEU A 57 -22.36 19.91 14.21
N GLU A 58 -22.04 19.45 15.42
CA GLU A 58 -23.03 19.22 16.47
C GLU A 58 -23.39 20.53 17.20
N ALA A 59 -24.66 20.67 17.61
CA ALA A 59 -25.25 21.89 18.16
C ALA A 59 -24.53 22.50 19.38
N ASN A 60 -23.66 21.74 20.07
CA ASN A 60 -23.03 22.11 21.34
C ASN A 60 -21.49 22.22 21.31
N GLY A 61 -20.82 22.28 20.15
CA GLY A 61 -19.35 22.19 20.17
C GLY A 61 -18.57 22.82 19.03
N LYS A 62 -18.42 24.16 19.05
CA LYS A 62 -17.18 24.82 18.56
C LYS A 62 -15.96 24.54 19.45
N ASN A 63 -15.97 23.40 20.14
CA ASN A 63 -15.02 23.02 21.16
C ASN A 63 -14.09 21.97 20.57
N SER A 64 -12.83 22.37 20.48
CA SER A 64 -11.63 21.57 20.25
C SER A 64 -11.78 20.04 20.18
N ILE A 65 -11.11 19.42 19.20
CA ILE A 65 -10.93 17.95 19.19
C ILE A 65 -9.78 17.54 20.12
N ILE A 66 -9.05 18.51 20.67
CA ILE A 66 -7.98 18.27 21.63
C ILE A 66 -8.61 17.71 22.92
N GLY A 67 -8.53 16.39 23.06
CA GLY A 67 -8.94 15.65 24.24
C GLY A 67 -9.33 14.20 23.95
N ASP A 68 -8.93 13.29 24.84
CA ASP A 68 -9.19 11.84 24.71
C ASP A 68 -10.68 11.48 24.68
N HIS A 69 -11.54 12.38 25.17
CA HIS A 69 -12.99 12.15 25.25
C HIS A 69 -13.68 12.03 23.90
N LYS A 70 -13.12 12.52 22.78
CA LYS A 70 -13.71 12.38 21.43
C LYS A 70 -13.15 11.20 20.63
N ARG A 71 -12.30 10.37 21.21
CA ARG A 71 -11.67 9.25 20.49
C ARG A 71 -12.61 8.06 20.43
N TRP A 72 -12.57 7.36 19.31
CA TRP A 72 -13.16 6.03 19.22
C TRP A 72 -12.27 5.00 19.94
N PRO A 73 -12.79 3.83 20.34
CA PRO A 73 -11.94 2.67 20.59
C PRO A 73 -11.19 2.27 19.32
N HIS A 74 -10.07 1.54 19.47
CA HIS A 74 -9.28 1.01 18.34
C HIS A 74 -10.09 0.18 17.34
N THR A 75 -11.15 -0.49 17.80
CA THR A 75 -12.09 -1.21 16.94
C THR A 75 -13.42 -0.48 16.90
N ILE A 76 -13.75 0.12 15.76
CA ILE A 76 -14.94 0.96 15.56
C ILE A 76 -16.13 0.08 15.16
N PRO A 77 -17.24 0.08 15.92
CA PRO A 77 -18.47 -0.59 15.52
C PRO A 77 -19.14 0.18 14.36
N TYR A 78 -19.57 -0.53 13.31
CA TYR A 78 -20.24 0.07 12.16
C TYR A 78 -21.52 -0.66 11.75
N VAL A 79 -22.41 0.05 11.08
CA VAL A 79 -23.56 -0.47 10.33
C VAL A 79 -23.50 0.10 8.92
N LEU A 80 -23.58 -0.76 7.90
CA LEU A 80 -23.80 -0.34 6.51
C LEU A 80 -25.30 -0.40 6.25
N GLU A 81 -25.96 0.74 6.19
CA GLU A 81 -27.41 0.80 6.04
C GLU A 81 -27.86 0.31 4.65
N ASP A 82 -29.09 -0.22 4.57
CA ASP A 82 -29.66 -0.74 3.32
C ASP A 82 -29.87 0.34 2.25
N SER A 83 -29.84 1.63 2.63
CA SER A 83 -29.94 2.75 1.70
C SER A 83 -28.70 2.93 0.82
N LEU A 84 -27.53 2.39 1.23
CA LEU A 84 -26.28 2.48 0.47
C LEU A 84 -26.39 1.75 -0.87
N GLU A 85 -25.80 2.35 -1.90
CA GLU A 85 -25.60 1.67 -3.18
C GLU A 85 -24.70 0.44 -2.99
N MET A 86 -24.95 -0.61 -3.77
CA MET A 86 -24.16 -1.85 -3.68
C MET A 86 -22.67 -1.60 -3.89
N ASN A 87 -22.31 -0.72 -4.84
CA ASN A 87 -20.92 -0.35 -5.06
C ASN A 87 -20.30 0.33 -3.83
N ALA A 88 -21.02 1.28 -3.22
CA ALA A 88 -20.59 1.97 -2.02
C ALA A 88 -20.32 1.00 -0.86
N LYS A 89 -21.19 0.00 -0.62
CA LYS A 89 -20.96 -1.02 0.42
C LYS A 89 -19.62 -1.75 0.23
N GLY A 90 -19.33 -2.19 -1.00
CA GLY A 90 -18.04 -2.85 -1.31
C GLY A 90 -16.84 -1.90 -1.17
N VAL A 91 -16.97 -0.64 -1.62
CA VAL A 91 -15.91 0.38 -1.52
C VAL A 91 -15.60 0.73 -0.07
N ILE A 92 -16.61 0.81 0.81
CA ILE A 92 -16.42 1.07 2.24
C ILE A 92 -15.64 -0.08 2.89
N LEU A 93 -15.98 -1.34 2.58
CA LEU A 93 -15.23 -2.49 3.07
C LEU A 93 -13.78 -2.52 2.57
N ASN A 94 -13.54 -2.09 1.32
CA ASN A 94 -12.19 -1.91 0.79
C ASN A 94 -11.40 -0.80 1.52
N ALA A 95 -12.06 0.31 1.89
CA ALA A 95 -11.45 1.35 2.71
C ALA A 95 -11.05 0.82 4.10
N PHE A 96 -11.87 -0.04 4.71
CA PHE A 96 -11.52 -0.68 5.99
C PHE A 96 -10.29 -1.58 5.87
N GLU A 97 -10.08 -2.26 4.75
CA GLU A 97 -8.85 -3.02 4.50
C GLU A 97 -7.60 -2.11 4.41
N ARG A 98 -7.71 -0.88 3.89
CA ARG A 98 -6.60 0.11 3.93
C ARG A 98 -6.25 0.51 5.36
N TYR A 99 -7.26 0.78 6.20
CA TYR A 99 -7.03 1.06 7.63
C TYR A 99 -6.37 -0.12 8.34
N ARG A 100 -6.86 -1.35 8.11
CA ARG A 100 -6.31 -2.59 8.69
C ARG A 100 -4.88 -2.88 8.27
N LEU A 101 -4.43 -2.38 7.13
CA LEU A 101 -3.07 -2.52 6.63
C LEU A 101 -2.13 -1.47 7.21
N LYS A 102 -2.57 -0.22 7.24
CA LYS A 102 -1.71 0.95 7.49
C LYS A 102 -1.79 1.51 8.91
N THR A 103 -2.76 1.04 9.71
CA THR A 103 -3.04 1.56 11.05
C THR A 103 -3.40 0.44 12.03
N CYS A 104 -3.50 0.77 13.31
CA CYS A 104 -4.07 -0.12 14.32
C CYS A 104 -5.60 0.02 14.47
N ILE A 105 -6.25 0.83 13.62
CA ILE A 105 -7.71 0.98 13.60
C ILE A 105 -8.32 -0.20 12.84
N ASP A 106 -9.33 -0.80 13.47
CA ASP A 106 -10.12 -1.88 12.88
C ASP A 106 -11.61 -1.55 12.94
N PHE A 107 -12.41 -2.28 12.18
CA PHE A 107 -13.84 -2.09 12.03
C PHE A 107 -14.56 -3.42 12.24
N LYS A 108 -15.59 -3.41 13.07
CA LYS A 108 -16.45 -4.59 13.29
C LYS A 108 -17.93 -4.25 13.07
N PRO A 109 -18.75 -5.19 12.59
CA PRO A 109 -20.21 -4.99 12.62
C PRO A 109 -20.68 -4.68 14.04
N TRP A 110 -21.58 -3.71 14.16
CA TRP A 110 -22.18 -3.32 15.42
C TRP A 110 -22.96 -4.48 16.05
N SER A 111 -22.73 -4.69 17.34
CA SER A 111 -23.23 -5.83 18.12
C SER A 111 -23.85 -5.40 19.46
N GLY A 112 -24.27 -4.13 19.56
CA GLY A 112 -24.87 -3.55 20.77
C GLY A 112 -23.96 -2.59 21.54
N GLU A 113 -22.81 -2.20 20.99
CA GLU A 113 -21.96 -1.16 21.57
C GLU A 113 -22.71 0.18 21.71
N ALA A 114 -22.37 0.94 22.76
CA ALA A 114 -23.07 2.18 23.09
C ALA A 114 -23.01 3.23 21.98
N ASN A 115 -21.87 3.34 21.29
CA ASN A 115 -21.67 4.26 20.16
C ASN A 115 -21.19 3.47 18.94
N TYR A 116 -21.65 3.84 17.75
CA TYR A 116 -21.27 3.21 16.49
C TYR A 116 -21.47 4.18 15.32
N ILE A 117 -20.79 3.91 14.20
CA ILE A 117 -20.95 4.66 12.96
C ILE A 117 -22.01 3.98 12.09
N SER A 118 -23.07 4.70 11.73
CA SER A 118 -24.08 4.28 10.76
C SER A 118 -23.79 4.94 9.43
N VAL A 119 -23.28 4.15 8.49
CA VAL A 119 -22.96 4.61 7.14
C VAL A 119 -24.19 4.43 6.26
N PHE A 120 -24.68 5.52 5.68
CA PHE A 120 -25.94 5.53 4.93
C PHE A 120 -25.83 6.40 3.67
N LYS A 121 -26.76 6.22 2.73
CA LYS A 121 -26.88 7.10 1.57
C LYS A 121 -27.67 8.36 1.94
N GLY A 122 -26.96 9.39 2.40
CA GLY A 122 -27.52 10.73 2.57
C GLY A 122 -27.38 11.57 1.29
N SER A 123 -27.64 12.87 1.41
CA SER A 123 -27.22 13.85 0.40
C SER A 123 -25.75 14.17 0.64
N GLY A 124 -24.91 13.97 -0.38
CA GLY A 124 -23.48 14.29 -0.32
C GLY A 124 -22.62 13.29 0.47
N CYS A 125 -21.35 13.62 0.63
CA CYS A 125 -20.36 12.89 1.43
C CYS A 125 -20.04 13.74 2.66
N TRP A 126 -20.24 13.22 3.88
CA TRP A 126 -19.95 14.00 5.08
C TRP A 126 -19.88 13.15 6.34
N SER A 127 -19.25 13.71 7.37
CA SER A 127 -19.08 13.08 8.68
C SER A 127 -19.03 14.11 9.81
N SER A 128 -19.39 13.70 11.02
CA SER A 128 -19.09 14.48 12.24
C SER A 128 -17.65 14.21 12.66
N VAL A 129 -16.97 15.20 13.26
CA VAL A 129 -15.55 15.04 13.63
C VAL A 129 -15.36 14.43 15.02
N GLY A 130 -14.73 13.26 15.09
CA GLY A 130 -14.56 12.46 16.31
C GLY A 130 -15.81 11.66 16.70
N ASN A 131 -15.72 10.93 17.82
CA ASN A 131 -16.84 10.25 18.45
C ASN A 131 -17.69 11.26 19.24
N ILE A 132 -18.94 11.49 18.81
CA ILE A 132 -19.85 12.47 19.42
C ILE A 132 -20.57 11.94 20.66
N HIS A 133 -20.44 10.65 20.98
CA HIS A 133 -21.11 9.97 22.11
C HIS A 133 -22.65 10.09 22.13
N ALA A 134 -23.27 10.08 20.95
CA ALA A 134 -24.72 10.18 20.78
C ALA A 134 -25.40 8.85 20.43
N GLY A 135 -24.70 7.72 20.54
CA GLY A 135 -25.18 6.43 20.07
C GLY A 135 -24.93 6.20 18.59
N LYS A 136 -25.98 6.31 17.77
CA LYS A 136 -25.88 6.22 16.31
C LYS A 136 -25.27 7.52 15.78
N GLN A 137 -24.01 7.48 15.36
CA GLN A 137 -23.37 8.60 14.65
C GLN A 137 -23.48 8.36 13.14
N GLU A 138 -24.13 9.27 12.44
CA GLU A 138 -24.33 9.17 10.99
C GLU A 138 -23.07 9.58 10.21
N LEU A 139 -22.77 8.84 9.14
CA LEU A 139 -21.76 9.19 8.14
C LEU A 139 -22.38 8.97 6.75
N SER A 140 -22.43 10.01 5.93
CA SER A 140 -23.06 9.93 4.61
C SER A 140 -22.06 9.54 3.54
N ILE A 141 -22.35 8.48 2.80
CA ILE A 141 -21.73 8.16 1.51
C ILE A 141 -22.86 8.18 0.48
N GLY A 142 -23.11 9.37 -0.05
CA GLY A 142 -24.15 9.64 -1.05
C GLY A 142 -23.78 9.20 -2.46
N THR A 143 -24.59 9.61 -3.44
CA THR A 143 -24.29 9.43 -4.86
C THR A 143 -22.95 10.09 -5.22
N ASN A 144 -22.11 9.42 -6.00
CA ASN A 144 -20.75 9.82 -6.40
C ASN A 144 -19.70 9.87 -5.27
N CYS A 145 -20.05 9.48 -4.05
CA CYS A 145 -19.12 9.40 -2.90
C CYS A 145 -18.47 8.01 -2.75
N ASP A 146 -18.80 7.06 -3.62
CA ASP A 146 -18.34 5.67 -3.63
C ASP A 146 -16.92 5.53 -4.22
N ARG A 147 -16.02 6.41 -3.76
CA ARG A 147 -14.58 6.39 -4.04
C ARG A 147 -13.83 6.06 -2.74
N ILE A 148 -12.82 5.20 -2.82
CA ILE A 148 -12.13 4.70 -1.62
C ILE A 148 -11.51 5.85 -0.79
N ALA A 149 -10.87 6.82 -1.44
CA ALA A 149 -10.28 7.97 -0.79
C ALA A 149 -11.31 8.91 -0.15
N THR A 150 -12.51 9.03 -0.74
CA THR A 150 -13.63 9.76 -0.12
C THR A 150 -14.06 9.06 1.16
N VAL A 151 -14.24 7.74 1.16
CA VAL A 151 -14.57 7.00 2.39
C VAL A 151 -13.46 7.17 3.44
N GLN A 152 -12.19 7.07 3.05
CA GLN A 152 -11.05 7.29 3.94
C GLN A 152 -11.04 8.70 4.55
N HIS A 153 -11.37 9.72 3.76
CA HIS A 153 -11.49 11.11 4.20
C HIS A 153 -12.60 11.26 5.26
N GLU A 154 -13.81 10.76 4.99
CA GLU A 154 -14.94 10.84 5.93
C GLU A 154 -14.70 10.05 7.23
N PHE A 155 -13.98 8.94 7.15
CA PHE A 155 -13.59 8.18 8.35
C PHE A 155 -12.43 8.85 9.11
N LEU A 156 -11.54 9.61 8.46
CA LEU A 156 -10.59 10.46 9.17
C LEU A 156 -11.29 11.58 9.93
N HIS A 157 -12.32 12.21 9.35
CA HIS A 157 -13.21 13.09 10.11
C HIS A 157 -13.78 12.36 11.34
N ALA A 158 -14.41 11.20 11.14
CA ALA A 158 -14.98 10.42 12.25
C ALA A 158 -13.94 10.05 13.33
N LEU A 159 -12.67 9.88 12.95
CA LEU A 159 -11.55 9.58 13.84
C LEU A 159 -11.00 10.81 14.59
N GLY A 160 -11.35 12.03 14.17
CA GLY A 160 -10.99 13.27 14.85
C GLY A 160 -10.17 14.27 14.04
N PHE A 161 -10.08 14.14 12.71
CA PHE A 161 -9.25 15.02 11.88
C PHE A 161 -10.07 16.11 11.19
N TRP A 162 -9.57 17.35 11.24
CA TRP A 162 -10.03 18.46 10.40
C TRP A 162 -9.25 18.47 9.08
N HIS A 163 -9.59 19.39 8.18
CA HIS A 163 -8.84 19.60 6.95
C HIS A 163 -7.44 20.20 7.16
N GLU A 164 -6.50 19.84 6.27
CA GLU A 164 -5.11 20.30 6.35
C GLU A 164 -4.99 21.80 6.04
N GLN A 165 -5.79 22.34 5.10
CA GLN A 165 -5.80 23.77 4.79
C GLN A 165 -6.48 24.64 5.87
N SER A 166 -6.83 24.09 7.02
CA SER A 166 -7.43 24.85 8.13
C SER A 166 -6.50 24.96 9.34
N ARG A 167 -5.28 24.42 9.22
CA ARG A 167 -4.22 24.56 10.22
C ARG A 167 -3.87 26.01 10.53
N ALA A 168 -3.46 26.24 11.78
CA ALA A 168 -3.01 27.54 12.30
C ALA A 168 -1.88 28.19 11.48
N ASP A 169 -0.99 27.37 10.91
CA ASP A 169 0.21 27.75 10.18
C ASP A 169 0.03 27.73 8.65
N ARG A 170 -1.17 27.48 8.12
CA ARG A 170 -1.36 27.25 6.68
C ARG A 170 -0.88 28.42 5.81
N ASP A 171 -0.98 29.66 6.30
CA ASP A 171 -0.73 30.86 5.49
C ASP A 171 0.77 31.01 5.18
N ASP A 172 1.64 30.21 5.82
CA ASP A 172 3.05 30.06 5.50
C ASP A 172 3.30 29.12 4.30
N TYR A 173 2.29 28.37 3.87
CA TYR A 173 2.37 27.33 2.83
C TYR A 173 1.45 27.62 1.63
N VAL A 174 0.27 28.18 1.88
CA VAL A 174 -0.73 28.48 0.86
C VAL A 174 -1.23 29.92 0.96
N ILE A 175 -1.75 30.42 -0.16
CA ILE A 175 -2.43 31.71 -0.27
C ILE A 175 -3.88 31.42 -0.60
N ILE A 176 -4.79 31.85 0.27
CA ILE A 176 -6.23 31.85 0.00
C ILE A 176 -6.56 33.10 -0.81
N VAL A 177 -7.06 32.91 -2.03
CA VAL A 177 -7.45 34.00 -2.92
C VAL A 177 -8.93 34.31 -2.73
N TRP A 178 -9.21 35.13 -1.71
CA TRP A 178 -10.57 35.40 -1.22
C TRP A 178 -11.56 35.85 -2.30
N ASP A 179 -11.14 36.70 -3.24
CA ASP A 179 -11.99 37.24 -4.32
C ASP A 179 -12.48 36.16 -5.32
N ARG A 180 -11.88 34.96 -5.29
CA ARG A 180 -12.22 33.83 -6.15
C ARG A 180 -13.10 32.80 -5.45
N ILE A 181 -13.40 32.98 -4.17
CA ILE A 181 -14.31 32.09 -3.44
C ILE A 181 -15.75 32.46 -3.79
N GLN A 182 -16.62 31.47 -3.93
CA GLN A 182 -18.04 31.73 -4.13
C GLN A 182 -18.64 32.49 -2.93
N PRO A 183 -19.47 33.52 -3.16
CA PRO A 183 -20.07 34.29 -2.08
C PRO A 183 -20.79 33.42 -1.05
N GLY A 184 -20.45 33.60 0.23
CA GLY A 184 -21.00 32.84 1.35
C GLY A 184 -20.21 31.58 1.72
N LYS A 185 -19.22 31.18 0.90
CA LYS A 185 -18.36 30.00 1.15
C LYS A 185 -16.99 30.35 1.73
N GLU A 186 -16.74 31.61 2.07
CA GLU A 186 -15.49 32.09 2.67
C GLU A 186 -15.20 31.39 4.01
N HIS A 187 -16.25 31.01 4.74
CA HIS A 187 -16.13 30.36 6.04
C HIS A 187 -15.50 28.96 5.99
N ASN A 188 -15.46 28.32 4.83
CA ASN A 188 -14.80 27.02 4.60
C ASN A 188 -13.26 27.16 4.53
N PHE A 189 -12.75 28.39 4.52
CA PHE A 189 -11.33 28.70 4.54
C PHE A 189 -10.94 29.38 5.85
N ASN A 190 -11.64 29.15 6.96
CA ASN A 190 -11.21 29.69 8.23
C ASN A 190 -10.01 28.91 8.79
N ILE A 191 -9.13 29.59 9.54
CA ILE A 191 -8.04 28.96 10.28
C ILE A 191 -8.51 28.63 11.69
N TYR A 192 -8.09 27.49 12.24
CA TYR A 192 -8.27 27.17 13.66
C TYR A 192 -6.92 27.16 14.37
N ASN A 193 -6.90 27.78 15.55
CA ASN A 193 -5.69 27.86 16.37
C ASN A 193 -5.39 26.53 17.06
N ASP A 194 -4.19 26.44 17.63
CA ASP A 194 -3.67 25.27 18.36
C ASP A 194 -4.50 24.88 19.61
N SER A 195 -5.49 25.69 20.00
CA SER A 195 -6.42 25.31 21.07
C SER A 195 -7.60 24.47 20.57
N VAL A 196 -7.82 24.41 19.25
CA VAL A 196 -8.94 23.71 18.60
C VAL A 196 -8.46 22.48 17.81
N SER A 197 -7.30 22.59 17.17
CA SER A 197 -6.67 21.55 16.35
C SER A 197 -5.22 21.37 16.75
N ASP A 198 -4.75 20.13 16.87
CA ASP A 198 -3.35 19.81 17.18
C ASP A 198 -2.68 19.25 15.93
N SER A 199 -1.57 19.86 15.51
CA SER A 199 -0.77 19.42 14.37
C SER A 199 0.05 18.16 14.67
N LEU A 200 0.10 17.72 15.93
CA LEU A 200 0.90 16.60 16.43
C LEU A 200 2.39 16.73 16.09
N ASN A 201 2.85 17.99 15.94
CA ASN A 201 4.22 18.32 15.52
C ASN A 201 4.63 17.66 14.19
N VAL A 202 3.67 17.52 13.27
CA VAL A 202 3.89 17.05 11.89
C VAL A 202 3.87 18.27 10.94
N PRO A 203 4.82 18.37 10.00
CA PRO A 203 4.85 19.46 9.01
C PRO A 203 3.55 19.56 8.19
N TYR A 204 3.33 20.71 7.55
CA TYR A 204 2.20 20.90 6.64
C TYR A 204 2.30 19.94 5.46
N ASP A 205 1.19 19.25 5.17
CA ASP A 205 1.17 18.19 4.17
C ASP A 205 0.35 18.55 2.93
N TYR A 206 1.03 18.99 1.86
CA TYR A 206 0.40 19.21 0.56
C TYR A 206 -0.21 17.93 -0.06
N THR A 207 0.22 16.75 0.38
CA THR A 207 -0.25 15.44 -0.14
C THR A 207 -1.35 14.82 0.71
N SER A 208 -1.80 15.48 1.78
CA SER A 208 -2.83 14.95 2.68
C SER A 208 -4.14 14.69 1.93
N VAL A 209 -4.76 13.54 2.21
CA VAL A 209 -6.12 13.25 1.71
C VAL A 209 -7.15 14.22 2.32
N MET A 210 -6.80 14.87 3.43
CA MET A 210 -7.60 15.90 4.11
C MET A 210 -7.34 17.32 3.57
N HIS A 211 -6.55 17.50 2.52
CA HIS A 211 -6.34 18.80 1.89
C HIS A 211 -7.35 19.03 0.75
N TYR A 212 -7.89 20.25 0.67
CA TYR A 212 -8.68 20.71 -0.46
C TYR A 212 -7.90 20.72 -1.78
N SER A 213 -8.59 20.53 -2.89
CA SER A 213 -8.02 20.84 -4.20
C SER A 213 -7.92 22.36 -4.40
N LYS A 214 -7.12 22.79 -5.39
CA LYS A 214 -6.98 24.22 -5.74
C LYS A 214 -8.29 24.86 -6.21
N THR A 215 -9.28 24.05 -6.61
CA THR A 215 -10.57 24.49 -7.17
C THR A 215 -11.71 24.51 -6.16
N ALA A 216 -11.46 24.16 -4.90
CA ALA A 216 -12.49 24.09 -3.86
C ALA A 216 -13.25 25.42 -3.75
N PHE A 217 -14.58 25.37 -3.85
CA PHE A 217 -15.50 26.53 -3.79
C PHE A 217 -15.16 27.68 -4.74
N GLN A 218 -14.50 27.43 -5.87
CA GLN A 218 -14.10 28.48 -6.79
C GLN A 218 -15.28 29.13 -7.52
N ASN A 219 -15.17 30.42 -7.76
CA ASN A 219 -16.06 31.20 -8.61
C ASN A 219 -15.37 31.45 -9.96
N GLY A 220 -15.75 30.69 -10.98
CA GLY A 220 -15.12 30.72 -12.30
C GLY A 220 -14.13 29.57 -12.50
N THR A 221 -12.99 29.86 -13.13
CA THR A 221 -11.98 28.86 -13.52
C THR A 221 -10.65 29.02 -12.79
N GLU A 222 -10.51 30.07 -11.99
CA GLU A 222 -9.28 30.42 -11.31
C GLU A 222 -9.24 29.81 -9.90
N SER A 223 -8.08 29.30 -9.50
CA SER A 223 -7.89 28.62 -8.20
C SER A 223 -8.17 29.53 -7.00
N THR A 224 -8.81 28.97 -5.97
CA THR A 224 -9.04 29.59 -4.65
C THR A 224 -7.86 29.38 -3.70
N ILE A 225 -7.14 28.28 -3.85
CA ILE A 225 -5.91 27.98 -3.09
C ILE A 225 -4.74 27.98 -4.07
N VAL A 226 -3.75 28.83 -3.79
CA VAL A 226 -2.48 28.86 -4.52
C VAL A 226 -1.37 28.47 -3.56
N THR A 227 -0.62 27.42 -3.85
CA THR A 227 0.53 27.04 -3.03
C THR A 227 1.65 28.06 -3.19
N ARG A 228 2.34 28.43 -2.11
CA ARG A 228 3.45 29.39 -2.18
C ARG A 228 4.64 28.84 -2.98
N ILE A 229 4.75 27.53 -3.02
CA ILE A 229 5.70 26.78 -3.84
C ILE A 229 4.89 26.21 -5.03
N SER A 230 5.19 26.68 -6.23
CA SER A 230 4.43 26.39 -7.46
C SER A 230 4.36 24.90 -7.80
N GLU A 231 5.38 24.14 -7.41
CA GLU A 231 5.51 22.71 -7.67
C GLU A 231 4.41 21.88 -6.97
N PHE A 232 3.74 22.45 -5.96
CA PHE A 232 2.65 21.79 -5.23
C PHE A 232 1.24 22.18 -5.71
N GLU A 233 1.10 23.06 -6.72
CA GLU A 233 -0.21 23.57 -7.16
C GLU A 233 -1.17 22.46 -7.60
N ASP A 234 -0.65 21.46 -8.33
CA ASP A 234 -1.42 20.29 -8.80
C ASP A 234 -1.26 19.05 -7.89
N VAL A 235 -0.51 19.18 -6.79
CA VAL A 235 -0.31 18.12 -5.79
C VAL A 235 -1.46 18.09 -4.79
N ILE A 236 -1.89 19.28 -4.32
CA ILE A 236 -2.98 19.40 -3.34
C ILE A 236 -4.31 18.82 -3.87
N GLY A 237 -5.13 18.31 -2.95
CA GLY A 237 -6.41 17.66 -3.29
C GLY A 237 -6.24 16.30 -3.97
N GLN A 238 -5.22 15.53 -3.62
CA GLN A 238 -5.09 14.15 -4.08
C GLN A 238 -6.18 13.27 -3.42
N ARG A 239 -6.72 12.31 -4.19
CA ARG A 239 -7.79 11.39 -3.79
C ARG A 239 -7.43 9.93 -4.11
N MET A 240 -6.20 9.54 -3.81
CA MET A 240 -5.68 8.19 -4.07
C MET A 240 -5.74 7.32 -2.81
N ASP A 241 -5.09 7.78 -1.73
CA ASP A 241 -4.99 7.09 -0.44
C ASP A 241 -4.54 8.09 0.65
N PHE A 242 -4.39 7.63 1.89
CA PHE A 242 -3.70 8.36 2.95
C PHE A 242 -2.28 8.75 2.53
N SER A 243 -1.85 9.96 2.87
CA SER A 243 -0.43 10.30 2.85
C SER A 243 0.33 9.65 4.01
N ASP A 244 1.66 9.66 3.95
CA ASP A 244 2.49 9.22 5.07
C ASP A 244 2.25 10.06 6.33
N TYR A 245 1.94 11.36 6.18
CA TYR A 245 1.71 12.26 7.30
C TYR A 245 0.29 12.12 7.88
N ASP A 246 -0.72 11.78 7.07
CA ASP A 246 -2.04 11.36 7.56
C ASP A 246 -1.90 10.13 8.47
N LEU A 247 -1.15 9.12 8.01
CA LEU A 247 -0.89 7.90 8.77
C LEU A 247 -0.06 8.17 10.02
N LEU A 248 0.96 9.04 9.94
CA LEU A 248 1.79 9.41 11.08
C LEU A 248 0.92 10.06 12.18
N LYS A 249 0.10 11.06 11.81
CA LYS A 249 -0.81 11.74 12.73
C LYS A 249 -1.81 10.76 13.35
N LEU A 250 -2.46 9.93 12.54
CA LEU A 250 -3.44 8.95 13.01
C LEU A 250 -2.80 7.89 13.94
N ASN A 251 -1.65 7.35 13.56
CA ASN A 251 -0.95 6.33 14.34
C ASN A 251 -0.39 6.91 15.66
N GLN A 252 0.07 8.17 15.67
CA GLN A 252 0.44 8.86 16.91
C GLN A 252 -0.79 9.10 17.80
N LEU A 253 -1.90 9.55 17.21
CA LEU A 253 -3.14 9.80 17.94
C LEU A 253 -3.63 8.53 18.65
N TYR A 254 -3.57 7.37 17.99
CA TYR A 254 -4.04 6.09 18.54
C TYR A 254 -2.93 5.17 19.10
N ASN A 255 -1.69 5.66 19.23
CA ASN A 255 -0.53 4.90 19.72
C ASN A 255 -0.34 3.55 18.99
N CYS A 256 -0.48 3.54 17.68
CA CYS A 256 -0.37 2.34 16.86
C CYS A 256 1.06 1.81 16.80
N THR A 257 1.22 0.52 17.09
CA THR A 257 2.51 -0.21 17.07
C THR A 257 2.53 -1.39 16.11
N SER A 258 1.36 -1.81 15.62
CA SER A 258 1.18 -2.82 14.58
C SER A 258 -0.14 -2.56 13.86
N SER A 259 -0.36 -3.21 12.73
CA SER A 259 -1.66 -3.26 12.07
C SER A 259 -2.22 -4.68 12.06
N LEU A 260 -3.48 -4.82 11.63
CA LEU A 260 -4.13 -6.14 11.57
C LEU A 260 -3.57 -6.99 10.43
N SER A 261 -3.25 -6.38 9.29
CA SER A 261 -2.91 -7.13 8.06
C SER A 261 -1.47 -6.96 7.56
N PHE A 262 -0.68 -5.99 8.03
CA PHE A 262 0.74 -5.96 7.67
C PHE A 262 1.49 -7.11 8.36
N MET A 263 2.26 -7.89 7.60
CA MET A 263 3.12 -8.94 8.15
C MET A 263 4.60 -8.62 7.97
N ASP A 264 5.03 -8.33 6.73
CA ASP A 264 6.42 -8.11 6.42
C ASP A 264 6.63 -7.31 5.12
N SER A 265 7.76 -6.62 5.03
CA SER A 265 8.27 -5.95 3.82
C SER A 265 9.79 -6.11 3.81
N CYS A 266 10.36 -6.53 2.69
CA CYS A 266 11.79 -6.74 2.53
C CYS A 266 12.27 -6.38 1.13
N ASP A 267 13.05 -5.30 1.07
CA ASP A 267 13.71 -4.71 -0.10
C ASP A 267 15.24 -4.98 -0.09
N PHE A 268 15.72 -5.79 0.87
CA PHE A 268 17.13 -6.17 1.02
C PHE A 268 18.13 -5.02 1.20
N GLU A 269 17.68 -3.81 1.52
CA GLU A 269 18.53 -2.63 1.65
C GLU A 269 19.54 -2.75 2.81
N LEU A 270 19.22 -3.55 3.83
CA LEU A 270 20.08 -3.86 4.96
C LEU A 270 20.76 -5.22 4.85
N GLU A 271 21.99 -5.33 5.38
CA GLU A 271 22.80 -6.56 5.39
C GLU A 271 22.14 -7.73 6.14
N ASN A 272 21.24 -7.44 7.08
CA ASN A 272 20.52 -8.46 7.84
C ASN A 272 19.40 -9.15 7.04
N ILE A 273 19.16 -8.74 5.78
CA ILE A 273 18.15 -9.32 4.86
C ILE A 273 16.80 -9.54 5.55
N CYS A 274 16.35 -8.57 6.36
CA CYS A 274 15.06 -8.62 7.07
C CYS A 274 14.89 -9.82 8.03
N GLY A 275 16.00 -10.44 8.43
CA GLY A 275 16.02 -11.67 9.23
C GLY A 275 15.69 -12.94 8.44
N MET A 276 15.74 -12.89 7.11
CA MET A 276 15.67 -14.09 6.28
C MET A 276 16.89 -14.99 6.53
N ILE A 277 16.71 -16.29 6.37
CA ILE A 277 17.74 -17.31 6.56
C ILE A 277 17.86 -18.16 5.29
N GLN A 278 18.97 -18.88 5.16
CA GLN A 278 19.16 -19.83 4.06
C GLN A 278 19.36 -21.24 4.60
N SER A 279 19.01 -22.24 3.79
CA SER A 279 19.22 -23.63 4.16
C SER A 279 20.71 -23.99 4.06
N SER A 280 21.09 -25.13 4.64
CA SER A 280 22.42 -25.72 4.44
C SER A 280 22.36 -27.05 3.71
N GLY A 281 21.16 -27.50 3.35
CA GLY A 281 20.89 -28.80 2.72
C GLY A 281 20.67 -28.73 1.21
N ASP A 282 20.80 -27.55 0.62
CA ASP A 282 20.65 -27.22 -0.79
C ASP A 282 22.00 -27.12 -1.50
N SER A 283 21.97 -26.87 -2.82
CA SER A 283 23.17 -26.94 -3.66
C SER A 283 23.99 -25.65 -3.66
N ALA A 284 23.35 -24.52 -3.36
CA ALA A 284 23.95 -23.19 -3.34
C ALA A 284 23.11 -22.23 -2.49
N ASP A 285 23.70 -21.08 -2.16
CA ASP A 285 23.04 -19.98 -1.45
C ASP A 285 22.61 -18.87 -2.42
N TRP A 286 21.51 -18.21 -2.09
CA TRP A 286 21.15 -16.88 -2.62
C TRP A 286 22.17 -15.84 -2.16
N GLN A 287 22.58 -14.96 -3.07
CA GLN A 287 23.57 -13.93 -2.78
C GLN A 287 22.90 -12.55 -2.80
N ARG A 288 23.13 -11.75 -1.75
CA ARG A 288 22.74 -10.34 -1.73
C ARG A 288 23.71 -9.54 -2.58
N VAL A 289 23.24 -8.97 -3.68
CA VAL A 289 24.07 -8.25 -4.67
C VAL A 289 23.38 -6.95 -5.09
N SER A 290 24.15 -6.00 -5.62
CA SER A 290 23.62 -4.74 -6.18
C SER A 290 23.44 -4.77 -7.71
N GLN A 291 24.10 -5.71 -8.39
CA GLN A 291 24.05 -5.87 -9.84
C GLN A 291 24.50 -7.29 -10.25
N VAL A 292 24.06 -7.73 -11.43
CA VAL A 292 24.50 -8.97 -12.07
C VAL A 292 24.85 -8.70 -13.54
N LEU A 293 26.00 -9.20 -14.01
CA LEU A 293 26.51 -8.90 -15.36
C LEU A 293 25.53 -9.29 -16.49
N SER A 294 24.80 -10.39 -16.34
CA SER A 294 23.77 -10.84 -17.29
C SER A 294 22.38 -10.27 -17.01
N GLY A 295 22.28 -9.35 -16.05
CA GLY A 295 21.04 -8.73 -15.58
C GLY A 295 20.53 -9.33 -14.26
N PRO A 296 19.86 -8.52 -13.43
CA PRO A 296 19.55 -7.10 -13.65
C PRO A 296 20.76 -6.19 -13.33
N GLU A 297 20.82 -5.03 -14.01
CA GLU A 297 21.89 -4.02 -13.82
C GLU A 297 21.77 -3.27 -12.47
N SER A 298 20.58 -3.28 -11.87
CA SER A 298 20.26 -2.71 -10.56
C SER A 298 19.16 -3.53 -9.86
N ASP A 299 18.95 -3.26 -8.59
CA ASP A 299 17.75 -3.65 -7.85
C ASP A 299 16.46 -3.06 -8.46
N HIS A 300 15.33 -3.64 -8.07
CA HIS A 300 14.02 -3.10 -8.42
C HIS A 300 13.67 -1.91 -7.52
N SER A 301 14.00 -1.95 -6.23
CA SER A 301 13.54 -0.97 -5.25
C SER A 301 13.80 0.48 -5.68
N LYS A 302 15.02 0.76 -6.15
CA LYS A 302 15.51 2.08 -6.57
C LYS A 302 15.71 2.23 -8.07
N MET A 303 15.59 1.16 -8.85
CA MET A 303 15.78 1.16 -10.31
C MET A 303 17.07 1.88 -10.77
N GLY A 304 18.15 1.76 -9.99
CA GLY A 304 19.43 2.40 -10.31
C GLY A 304 19.46 3.93 -10.19
N GLN A 305 18.43 4.57 -9.61
CA GLN A 305 18.41 6.02 -9.37
C GLN A 305 19.61 6.51 -8.55
N CYS A 306 20.13 5.66 -7.66
CA CYS A 306 21.38 5.88 -6.96
C CYS A 306 22.28 4.65 -7.12
N LYS A 307 23.38 4.82 -7.85
CA LYS A 307 24.30 3.74 -8.21
C LYS A 307 24.86 3.07 -6.94
N ASP A 308 24.90 1.74 -6.96
CA ASP A 308 25.42 0.89 -5.88
C ASP A 308 24.72 1.09 -4.51
N SER A 309 23.48 1.61 -4.52
CA SER A 309 22.76 1.90 -3.29
C SER A 309 21.63 0.93 -2.95
N GLY A 310 21.15 0.15 -3.93
CA GLY A 310 20.08 -0.83 -3.72
C GLY A 310 20.55 -2.27 -3.93
N PHE A 311 19.83 -3.21 -3.34
CA PHE A 311 20.24 -4.62 -3.29
C PHE A 311 19.08 -5.57 -3.54
N PHE A 312 19.38 -6.75 -4.06
CA PHE A 312 18.42 -7.83 -4.26
C PHE A 312 19.06 -9.18 -3.97
N MET A 313 18.26 -10.23 -3.83
CA MET A 313 18.77 -11.60 -3.66
C MET A 313 18.86 -12.30 -5.01
N HIS A 314 20.03 -12.86 -5.34
CA HIS A 314 20.31 -13.53 -6.60
C HIS A 314 20.73 -14.99 -6.41
N PHE A 315 20.05 -15.90 -7.09
CA PHE A 315 20.43 -17.29 -7.24
C PHE A 315 21.10 -17.50 -8.59
N ASN A 316 22.44 -17.56 -8.58
CA ASN A 316 23.24 -17.73 -9.80
C ASN A 316 23.16 -19.18 -10.31
N THR A 317 22.30 -19.42 -11.30
CA THR A 317 22.16 -20.75 -11.89
C THR A 317 23.34 -21.09 -12.79
N SER A 318 23.99 -20.12 -13.47
CA SER A 318 24.99 -20.37 -14.53
C SER A 318 26.14 -21.33 -14.18
N ILE A 319 26.59 -21.35 -12.92
CA ILE A 319 27.71 -22.15 -12.42
C ILE A 319 27.32 -23.52 -11.83
N LEU A 320 26.02 -23.81 -11.73
CA LEU A 320 25.50 -25.00 -11.04
C LEU A 320 25.16 -26.14 -12.00
N ASN A 321 24.84 -27.33 -11.47
CA ASN A 321 24.32 -28.43 -12.29
C ASN A 321 22.79 -28.35 -12.40
N GLU A 322 22.22 -28.90 -13.47
CA GLU A 322 20.77 -29.09 -13.58
C GLU A 322 20.23 -29.81 -12.33
N GLY A 323 19.10 -29.32 -11.79
CA GLY A 323 18.49 -29.82 -10.56
C GLY A 323 19.05 -29.21 -9.26
N ALA A 324 20.08 -28.36 -9.34
CA ALA A 324 20.57 -27.62 -8.18
C ALA A 324 19.52 -26.64 -7.64
N THR A 325 19.42 -26.55 -6.31
CA THR A 325 18.49 -25.65 -5.62
C THR A 325 19.21 -24.67 -4.70
N ALA A 326 18.52 -23.56 -4.39
CA ALA A 326 18.86 -22.63 -3.32
C ALA A 326 17.58 -22.17 -2.60
N MET A 327 17.57 -22.19 -1.26
CA MET A 327 16.43 -21.86 -0.41
C MET A 327 16.69 -20.60 0.41
N LEU A 328 15.83 -19.60 0.24
CA LEU A 328 15.73 -18.43 1.11
C LEU A 328 14.43 -18.49 1.92
N GLU A 329 14.49 -18.33 3.23
CA GLU A 329 13.33 -18.43 4.11
C GLU A 329 13.12 -17.15 4.90
N SER A 330 11.87 -16.71 5.02
CA SER A 330 11.51 -15.60 5.90
C SER A 330 11.88 -15.91 7.36
N ARG A 331 11.92 -14.87 8.22
CA ARG A 331 11.81 -15.07 9.67
C ARG A 331 10.49 -15.79 10.02
N LEU A 332 10.34 -16.18 11.27
CA LEU A 332 9.08 -16.75 11.76
C LEU A 332 8.00 -15.68 11.82
N LEU A 333 6.90 -15.91 11.11
CA LEU A 333 5.76 -15.00 10.97
C LEU A 333 4.54 -15.53 11.75
N TYR A 334 3.68 -14.62 12.22
CA TYR A 334 2.55 -14.93 13.11
C TYR A 334 1.26 -14.35 12.50
N PRO A 335 0.47 -15.15 11.76
CA PRO A 335 -0.76 -14.67 11.13
C PRO A 335 -1.83 -14.38 12.18
N LYS A 336 -2.59 -13.30 11.97
CA LYS A 336 -3.77 -12.88 12.75
C LYS A 336 -5.08 -13.19 12.00
N ARG A 337 -5.01 -13.42 10.69
CA ARG A 337 -6.12 -13.83 9.82
C ARG A 337 -5.79 -15.19 9.17
N GLY A 338 -6.79 -15.78 8.52
CA GLY A 338 -6.67 -17.10 7.87
C GLY A 338 -6.26 -17.06 6.40
N PHE A 339 -5.81 -15.92 5.90
CA PHE A 339 -5.44 -15.74 4.50
C PHE A 339 -4.38 -14.64 4.36
N GLN A 340 -3.48 -14.81 3.41
CA GLN A 340 -2.42 -13.86 3.12
C GLN A 340 -2.21 -13.72 1.61
N CYS A 341 -1.58 -12.63 1.25
CA CYS A 341 -1.11 -12.34 -0.09
C CYS A 341 0.39 -12.02 -0.02
N LEU A 342 1.18 -12.91 -0.61
CA LEU A 342 2.61 -12.71 -0.83
C LEU A 342 2.80 -12.07 -2.20
N GLU A 343 3.54 -10.98 -2.26
CA GLU A 343 3.95 -10.32 -3.50
C GLU A 343 5.46 -10.09 -3.52
N PHE A 344 6.07 -10.12 -4.71
CA PHE A 344 7.49 -9.87 -4.92
C PHE A 344 7.77 -9.64 -6.41
N TYR A 345 8.90 -9.01 -6.70
CA TYR A 345 9.41 -8.88 -8.07
C TYR A 345 10.46 -9.97 -8.35
N LEU A 346 10.39 -10.56 -9.55
CA LEU A 346 11.29 -11.61 -10.02
C LEU A 346 11.93 -11.20 -11.35
N TYR A 347 13.24 -11.35 -11.47
CA TYR A 347 13.98 -11.17 -12.72
C TYR A 347 14.65 -12.48 -13.11
N ASN A 348 14.61 -12.83 -14.39
CA ASN A 348 15.33 -13.98 -14.93
C ASN A 348 16.41 -13.53 -15.93
N SER A 349 17.67 -13.87 -15.66
CA SER A 349 18.82 -13.77 -16.58
C SER A 349 19.41 -15.13 -16.95
N GLY A 350 18.81 -16.21 -16.44
CA GLY A 350 19.23 -17.59 -16.62
C GLY A 350 18.54 -18.28 -17.79
N SER A 351 18.24 -19.56 -17.61
CA SER A 351 17.48 -20.35 -18.59
C SER A 351 15.99 -20.05 -18.46
N GLY A 352 15.24 -20.11 -19.57
CA GLY A 352 13.77 -20.07 -19.52
C GLY A 352 13.15 -21.27 -18.77
N ASN A 353 13.93 -22.32 -18.52
CA ASN A 353 13.52 -23.48 -17.74
C ASN A 353 13.86 -23.36 -16.25
N ASP A 354 14.61 -22.35 -15.83
CA ASP A 354 14.81 -22.07 -14.41
C ASP A 354 13.47 -21.70 -13.78
N GLN A 355 13.23 -22.14 -12.55
CA GLN A 355 11.94 -21.95 -11.88
C GLN A 355 12.10 -21.55 -10.41
N LEU A 356 11.10 -20.85 -9.89
CA LEU A 356 11.00 -20.49 -8.48
C LEU A 356 9.82 -21.23 -7.86
N ASN A 357 10.08 -22.02 -6.83
CA ASN A 357 9.07 -22.70 -6.04
C ASN A 357 8.83 -21.93 -4.73
N ILE A 358 7.56 -21.67 -4.40
CA ILE A 358 7.17 -21.01 -3.15
C ILE A 358 6.53 -22.04 -2.23
N TYR A 359 7.10 -22.22 -1.05
CA TYR A 359 6.55 -23.07 0.00
C TYR A 359 6.18 -22.25 1.24
N THR A 360 5.34 -22.84 2.08
CA THR A 360 5.15 -22.41 3.47
C THR A 360 5.63 -23.51 4.41
N ARG A 361 6.40 -23.16 5.43
CA ARG A 361 6.76 -24.06 6.53
C ARG A 361 5.96 -23.71 7.77
N GLU A 362 4.89 -24.44 8.05
CA GLU A 362 3.99 -24.19 9.18
C GLU A 362 4.41 -24.99 10.42
N TYR A 363 4.50 -24.35 11.59
CA TYR A 363 4.97 -24.99 12.82
C TYR A 363 3.81 -25.29 13.77
N THR A 364 3.63 -26.58 14.09
CA THR A 364 2.59 -27.08 14.98
C THR A 364 3.18 -27.69 16.25
N THR A 365 2.39 -27.75 17.32
CA THR A 365 2.77 -28.49 18.54
C THR A 365 2.96 -29.97 18.19
N GLY A 366 4.18 -30.48 18.30
CA GLY A 366 4.55 -31.87 17.99
C GLY A 366 5.40 -32.06 16.73
N GLN A 367 5.51 -31.07 15.85
CA GLN A 367 6.39 -31.11 14.67
C GLN A 367 7.44 -30.01 14.73
N GLN A 368 8.54 -30.28 15.44
CA GLN A 368 9.62 -29.30 15.64
C GLN A 368 10.23 -28.77 14.33
N GLY A 369 10.27 -29.59 13.28
CA GLY A 369 10.78 -29.19 11.95
C GLY A 369 9.80 -28.37 11.10
N GLY A 370 8.54 -28.23 11.53
CA GLY A 370 7.47 -27.66 10.70
C GLY A 370 7.07 -28.55 9.52
N VAL A 371 5.89 -28.27 8.95
CA VAL A 371 5.36 -28.93 7.76
C VAL A 371 5.60 -28.03 6.56
N LEU A 372 6.40 -28.50 5.60
CA LEU A 372 6.67 -27.79 4.36
C LEU A 372 5.61 -28.15 3.31
N THR A 373 4.91 -27.15 2.80
CA THR A 373 3.84 -27.30 1.81
C THR A 373 4.13 -26.41 0.61
N LEU A 374 4.17 -26.99 -0.60
CA LEU A 374 4.32 -26.24 -1.85
C LEU A 374 3.03 -25.45 -2.13
N GLN A 375 3.16 -24.14 -2.30
CA GLN A 375 2.05 -23.23 -2.56
C GLN A 375 1.97 -22.84 -4.04
N ARG A 376 3.12 -22.60 -4.67
CA ARG A 376 3.20 -22.19 -6.08
C ARG A 376 4.49 -22.67 -6.74
N GLN A 377 4.40 -23.08 -8.01
CA GLN A 377 5.54 -23.20 -8.90
C GLN A 377 5.45 -22.10 -9.95
N ILE A 378 6.52 -21.32 -10.10
CA ILE A 378 6.65 -20.27 -11.11
C ILE A 378 7.68 -20.76 -12.12
N LYS A 379 7.20 -21.12 -13.31
CA LYS A 379 8.00 -21.67 -14.43
C LYS A 379 7.91 -20.71 -15.61
N GLU A 380 8.80 -20.88 -16.59
CA GLU A 380 8.79 -20.09 -17.84
C GLU A 380 8.82 -18.57 -17.57
N VAL A 381 9.64 -18.15 -16.61
CA VAL A 381 9.77 -16.75 -16.21
C VAL A 381 10.37 -15.95 -17.38
N PRO A 382 9.68 -14.88 -17.86
CA PRO A 382 10.21 -14.03 -18.91
C PRO A 382 11.62 -13.50 -18.60
N ILE A 383 12.52 -13.62 -19.56
CA ILE A 383 13.93 -13.22 -19.41
C ILE A 383 14.06 -11.72 -19.65
N GLY A 384 14.85 -11.03 -18.84
CA GLY A 384 15.30 -9.67 -19.13
C GLY A 384 14.44 -8.53 -18.60
N SER A 385 13.48 -8.80 -17.71
CA SER A 385 12.67 -7.74 -17.06
C SER A 385 12.22 -8.18 -15.66
N TRP A 386 11.97 -7.20 -14.79
CA TRP A 386 11.35 -7.44 -13.48
C TRP A 386 9.86 -7.73 -13.66
N GLN A 387 9.39 -8.81 -13.04
CA GLN A 387 8.03 -9.30 -13.15
C GLN A 387 7.38 -9.37 -11.77
N LEU A 388 6.25 -8.69 -11.59
CA LEU A 388 5.48 -8.74 -10.34
C LEU A 388 4.70 -10.06 -10.23
N HIS A 389 4.90 -10.77 -9.12
CA HIS A 389 4.17 -12.00 -8.81
C HIS A 389 3.33 -11.86 -7.54
N TYR A 390 2.17 -12.51 -7.55
CA TYR A 390 1.29 -12.66 -6.40
C TYR A 390 1.06 -14.15 -6.10
N VAL A 391 1.11 -14.52 -4.82
CA VAL A 391 0.86 -15.89 -4.34
C VAL A 391 -0.13 -15.84 -3.17
N THR A 392 -1.33 -16.38 -3.39
CA THR A 392 -2.36 -16.53 -2.36
C THR A 392 -1.95 -17.62 -1.36
N LEU A 393 -1.97 -17.28 -0.08
CA LEU A 393 -1.68 -18.20 1.03
C LEU A 393 -2.89 -18.31 1.96
N GLN A 394 -3.04 -19.45 2.64
CA GLN A 394 -4.10 -19.70 3.62
C GLN A 394 -3.50 -20.36 4.87
N VAL A 395 -2.60 -19.64 5.55
CA VAL A 395 -1.88 -20.16 6.72
C VAL A 395 -2.51 -19.59 7.99
N THR A 396 -2.69 -20.43 9.01
CA THR A 396 -3.38 -20.05 10.26
C THR A 396 -2.49 -20.12 11.50
N LYS A 397 -1.35 -20.82 11.42
CA LYS A 397 -0.37 -20.91 12.51
C LYS A 397 0.92 -20.20 12.13
N LYS A 398 1.85 -20.08 13.08
CA LYS A 398 3.16 -19.48 12.81
C LYS A 398 3.90 -20.23 11.71
N PHE A 399 4.50 -19.51 10.77
CA PHE A 399 5.09 -20.09 9.57
C PHE A 399 6.29 -19.31 9.04
N ARG A 400 7.01 -19.89 8.10
CA ARG A 400 7.95 -19.20 7.22
C ARG A 400 7.49 -19.31 5.78
N VAL A 401 7.72 -18.26 4.98
CA VAL A 401 7.70 -18.36 3.51
C VAL A 401 9.07 -18.85 3.07
N VAL A 402 9.11 -19.80 2.13
CA VAL A 402 10.35 -20.38 1.60
C VAL A 402 10.37 -20.21 0.09
N PHE A 403 11.40 -19.53 -0.41
CA PHE A 403 11.69 -19.28 -1.82
C PHE A 403 12.79 -20.25 -2.26
N GLU A 404 12.44 -21.27 -3.04
CA GLU A 404 13.39 -22.24 -3.58
C GLU A 404 13.61 -21.95 -5.06
N GLY A 405 14.79 -21.43 -5.41
CA GLY A 405 15.24 -21.38 -6.80
C GLY A 405 15.70 -22.76 -7.25
N LEU A 406 15.31 -23.18 -8.45
CA LEU A 406 15.70 -24.45 -9.06
C LEU A 406 16.30 -24.21 -10.45
N ARG A 407 17.52 -24.69 -10.68
CA ARG A 407 18.15 -24.69 -12.00
C ARG A 407 17.48 -25.74 -12.88
N GLY A 408 16.85 -25.28 -13.96
CA GLY A 408 16.24 -26.11 -14.97
C GLY A 408 17.24 -26.66 -16.00
N PRO A 409 16.76 -27.49 -16.93
CA PRO A 409 17.55 -27.94 -18.06
C PRO A 409 17.95 -26.78 -18.99
N GLY A 410 19.08 -26.95 -19.68
CA GLY A 410 19.57 -25.99 -20.67
C GLY A 410 20.71 -25.10 -20.17
N THR A 411 21.21 -24.27 -21.07
CA THR A 411 22.29 -23.32 -20.80
C THR A 411 21.74 -22.10 -20.08
N SER A 412 22.26 -21.81 -18.89
CA SER A 412 21.98 -20.57 -18.16
C SER A 412 23.20 -19.63 -18.21
N SER A 413 22.96 -18.36 -18.51
CA SER A 413 23.95 -17.28 -18.50
C SER A 413 23.95 -16.42 -17.24
N GLY A 414 23.01 -16.66 -16.33
CA GLY A 414 22.76 -15.81 -15.17
C GLY A 414 22.05 -16.57 -14.07
N GLY A 415 20.85 -16.13 -13.72
CA GLY A 415 20.08 -16.76 -12.65
C GLY A 415 18.72 -16.12 -12.42
N LEU A 416 18.18 -16.37 -11.22
CA LEU A 416 16.93 -15.79 -10.74
C LEU A 416 17.24 -14.73 -9.69
N SER A 417 16.61 -13.56 -9.78
CA SER A 417 16.73 -12.48 -8.79
C SER A 417 15.38 -12.13 -8.20
N ILE A 418 15.28 -11.97 -6.89
CA ILE A 418 14.05 -11.56 -6.19
C ILE A 418 14.26 -10.28 -5.40
N ASP A 419 13.24 -9.43 -5.38
CA ASP A 419 13.26 -8.13 -4.72
C ASP A 419 11.86 -7.67 -4.27
N ASP A 420 11.79 -6.63 -3.44
CA ASP A 420 10.57 -5.95 -2.96
C ASP A 420 9.48 -6.91 -2.44
N ILE A 421 9.89 -7.86 -1.59
CA ILE A 421 9.01 -8.88 -1.03
C ILE A 421 8.08 -8.25 0.00
N ASN A 422 6.78 -8.29 -0.24
CA ASN A 422 5.76 -7.85 0.70
C ASN A 422 4.81 -8.98 1.06
N LEU A 423 4.46 -9.06 2.33
CA LEU A 423 3.48 -10.02 2.83
C LEU A 423 2.43 -9.30 3.67
N SER A 424 1.18 -9.49 3.29
CA SER A 424 0.04 -8.94 4.02
C SER A 424 -1.09 -9.95 4.15
N GLU A 425 -1.89 -9.85 5.21
CA GLU A 425 -3.09 -10.64 5.43
C GLU A 425 -4.29 -10.07 4.65
N THR A 426 -4.10 -9.91 3.35
CA THR A 426 -5.09 -9.38 2.39
C THR A 426 -5.40 -10.43 1.31
N ARG A 427 -6.41 -10.15 0.47
CA ARG A 427 -6.69 -10.98 -0.71
C ARG A 427 -5.79 -10.53 -1.86
N CYS A 428 -5.15 -11.48 -2.54
CA CYS A 428 -4.45 -11.16 -3.78
C CYS A 428 -5.42 -10.73 -4.88
N PRO A 429 -4.98 -9.86 -5.81
CA PRO A 429 -5.78 -9.53 -6.98
C PRO A 429 -6.08 -10.78 -7.80
N HIS A 430 -7.26 -10.84 -8.42
CA HIS A 430 -7.65 -11.97 -9.26
C HIS A 430 -6.84 -12.02 -10.56
N HIS A 431 -6.56 -10.86 -11.15
CA HIS A 431 -5.78 -10.70 -12.38
C HIS A 431 -4.86 -9.49 -12.28
N ILE A 432 -3.82 -9.49 -13.10
CA ILE A 432 -2.85 -8.41 -13.20
C ILE A 432 -2.73 -8.07 -14.68
N TRP A 433 -2.95 -6.81 -15.02
CA TRP A 433 -2.64 -6.30 -16.35
C TRP A 433 -1.35 -5.51 -16.27
N HIS A 434 -0.28 -6.12 -16.80
CA HIS A 434 1.04 -5.53 -16.95
C HIS A 434 1.14 -4.86 -18.32
N ILE A 435 1.50 -3.58 -18.35
CA ILE A 435 1.73 -2.81 -19.58
C ILE A 435 3.18 -2.33 -19.58
N GLN A 436 3.94 -2.81 -20.55
CA GLN A 436 5.36 -2.47 -20.74
C GLN A 436 5.51 -1.30 -21.72
N ASN A 437 6.65 -0.60 -21.65
CA ASN A 437 6.98 0.55 -22.50
C ASN A 437 5.91 1.67 -22.43
N PHE A 438 5.36 1.91 -21.23
CA PHE A 438 4.17 2.71 -21.05
C PHE A 438 4.37 4.19 -21.43
N THR A 439 5.57 4.74 -21.25
CA THR A 439 5.91 6.12 -21.62
C THR A 439 5.77 6.35 -23.13
N GLN A 440 6.11 5.35 -23.95
CA GLN A 440 5.89 5.42 -25.40
C GLN A 440 4.40 5.46 -25.73
N ILE A 441 3.59 4.65 -25.04
CA ILE A 441 2.13 4.62 -25.23
C ILE A 441 1.51 5.97 -24.82
N LEU A 442 1.96 6.54 -23.69
CA LEU A 442 1.47 7.80 -23.17
C LEU A 442 1.73 9.00 -24.10
N GLY A 443 2.82 8.94 -24.89
CA GLY A 443 3.20 9.94 -25.90
C GLY A 443 2.76 9.60 -27.34
N GLY A 444 2.17 8.42 -27.56
CA GLY A 444 1.82 7.90 -28.88
C GLY A 444 0.56 8.53 -29.48
N GLN A 445 0.34 8.27 -30.78
CA GLN A 445 -0.93 8.58 -31.45
C GLN A 445 -2.03 7.57 -31.09
N ASP A 446 -1.66 6.32 -30.78
CA ASP A 446 -2.61 5.30 -30.35
C ASP A 446 -2.82 5.36 -28.84
N THR A 447 -3.87 6.05 -28.47
CA THR A 447 -4.20 6.40 -27.09
C THR A 447 -5.25 5.46 -26.49
N SER A 448 -5.61 4.38 -27.18
CA SER A 448 -6.66 3.44 -26.74
C SER A 448 -6.04 2.08 -26.44
N VAL A 449 -5.89 1.74 -25.16
CA VAL A 449 -5.23 0.50 -24.74
C VAL A 449 -6.26 -0.47 -24.16
N TYR A 450 -6.33 -1.68 -24.71
CA TYR A 450 -7.20 -2.74 -24.20
C TYR A 450 -6.36 -3.84 -23.53
N SER A 451 -6.85 -4.35 -22.40
CA SER A 451 -6.24 -5.49 -21.73
C SER A 451 -6.43 -6.80 -22.52
N PRO A 452 -5.67 -7.86 -22.22
CA PRO A 452 -6.08 -9.22 -22.55
C PRO A 452 -7.46 -9.55 -21.95
N PRO A 453 -8.17 -10.58 -22.48
CA PRO A 453 -9.41 -11.06 -21.89
C PRO A 453 -9.15 -11.80 -20.57
N PHE A 454 -10.01 -11.59 -19.58
CA PHE A 454 -9.96 -12.25 -18.28
C PHE A 454 -11.32 -12.90 -17.95
N TYR A 455 -11.33 -13.83 -16.99
CA TYR A 455 -12.55 -14.45 -16.46
C TYR A 455 -12.70 -14.11 -14.97
N SER A 456 -13.87 -13.62 -14.57
CA SER A 456 -14.17 -13.35 -13.15
C SER A 456 -14.30 -14.64 -12.34
N SER A 457 -14.33 -14.51 -11.01
CA SER A 457 -14.56 -15.64 -10.09
C SER A 457 -15.88 -16.39 -10.36
N LYS A 458 -16.89 -15.71 -10.90
CA LYS A 458 -18.18 -16.30 -11.32
C LYS A 458 -18.20 -16.79 -12.78
N GLY A 459 -17.11 -16.61 -13.52
CA GLY A 459 -16.96 -17.09 -14.89
C GLY A 459 -17.37 -16.11 -15.99
N TYR A 460 -17.71 -14.85 -15.66
CA TYR A 460 -17.97 -13.81 -16.67
C TYR A 460 -16.66 -13.38 -17.35
N ALA A 461 -16.63 -13.36 -18.67
CA ALA A 461 -15.49 -12.84 -19.40
C ALA A 461 -15.52 -11.31 -19.44
N PHE A 462 -14.37 -10.66 -19.23
CA PHE A 462 -14.26 -9.21 -19.22
C PHE A 462 -12.95 -8.71 -19.84
N GLN A 463 -12.93 -7.42 -20.20
CA GLN A 463 -11.77 -6.70 -20.72
C GLN A 463 -11.75 -5.28 -20.12
N ILE A 464 -10.56 -4.76 -19.85
CA ILE A 464 -10.36 -3.39 -19.36
C ILE A 464 -9.91 -2.50 -20.52
N TYR A 465 -10.46 -1.30 -20.59
CA TYR A 465 -10.08 -0.26 -21.54
C TYR A 465 -9.47 0.93 -20.78
N MET A 466 -8.24 1.30 -21.12
CA MET A 466 -7.58 2.50 -20.63
C MET A 466 -7.57 3.55 -21.75
N ASP A 467 -8.18 4.71 -21.46
CA ASP A 467 -8.28 5.84 -22.38
C ASP A 467 -7.22 6.89 -22.04
N LEU A 468 -6.25 7.03 -22.92
CA LEU A 468 -5.16 8.00 -22.81
C LEU A 468 -5.38 9.20 -23.74
N ARG A 469 -6.56 9.39 -24.36
CA ARG A 469 -6.78 10.47 -25.35
C ARG A 469 -6.71 11.87 -24.75
N SER A 470 -7.17 12.02 -23.51
CA SER A 470 -7.16 13.32 -22.85
C SER A 470 -5.73 13.75 -22.54
N SER A 471 -5.44 15.03 -22.77
CA SER A 471 -4.14 15.64 -22.44
C SER A 471 -3.94 15.82 -20.93
N THR A 472 -5.00 15.73 -20.14
CA THR A 472 -4.98 15.98 -18.69
C THR A 472 -5.25 14.73 -17.86
N ASN A 473 -6.18 13.89 -18.32
CA ASN A 473 -6.72 12.78 -17.53
C ASN A 473 -6.52 11.45 -18.25
N VAL A 474 -6.42 10.38 -17.47
CA VAL A 474 -6.52 9.01 -17.94
C VAL A 474 -7.89 8.47 -17.54
N GLY A 475 -8.58 7.84 -18.47
CA GLY A 475 -9.84 7.13 -18.21
C GLY A 475 -9.61 5.62 -18.07
N ILE A 476 -10.49 4.95 -17.35
CA ILE A 476 -10.50 3.48 -17.23
C ILE A 476 -11.93 2.95 -17.24
N TYR A 477 -12.18 1.88 -18.00
CA TYR A 477 -13.50 1.30 -18.21
C TYR A 477 -13.48 -0.22 -18.17
N PHE A 478 -14.47 -0.79 -17.51
CA PHE A 478 -14.72 -2.23 -17.45
C PHE A 478 -15.74 -2.63 -18.52
N HIS A 479 -15.42 -3.64 -19.33
CA HIS A 479 -16.33 -4.22 -20.32
C HIS A 479 -16.58 -5.69 -20.02
N LEU A 480 -17.83 -6.13 -20.06
CA LEU A 480 -18.13 -7.55 -20.29
C LEU A 480 -17.89 -7.90 -21.75
N ILE A 481 -17.33 -9.07 -22.01
CA ILE A 481 -17.07 -9.59 -23.36
C ILE A 481 -17.70 -10.97 -23.51
N SER A 482 -17.93 -11.42 -24.74
CA SER A 482 -18.44 -12.76 -24.99
C SER A 482 -17.43 -13.82 -24.52
N GLY A 483 -17.85 -14.69 -23.60
CA GLY A 483 -17.02 -15.73 -23.01
C GLY A 483 -17.54 -17.14 -23.29
N ALA A 484 -16.71 -18.15 -23.00
CA ALA A 484 -17.06 -19.56 -23.17
C ALA A 484 -18.18 -20.03 -22.22
N ASN A 485 -18.37 -19.34 -21.10
CA ASN A 485 -19.32 -19.73 -20.05
C ASN A 485 -20.70 -19.07 -20.22
N ASP A 486 -20.87 -18.14 -21.17
CA ASP A 486 -22.02 -17.24 -21.24
C ASP A 486 -23.38 -17.93 -21.27
N ASP A 487 -23.47 -19.14 -21.83
CA ASP A 487 -24.71 -19.94 -21.90
C ASP A 487 -25.17 -20.47 -20.53
N GLN A 488 -24.28 -20.52 -19.54
CA GLN A 488 -24.54 -21.02 -18.19
C GLN A 488 -24.62 -19.90 -17.14
N LEU A 489 -24.29 -18.66 -17.53
CA LEU A 489 -24.28 -17.52 -16.63
C LEU A 489 -25.66 -16.86 -16.54
N GLN A 490 -25.89 -16.15 -15.44
CA GLN A 490 -27.08 -15.34 -15.25
C GLN A 490 -26.95 -14.01 -16.01
N TRP A 491 -28.00 -13.60 -16.72
CA TRP A 491 -28.05 -12.34 -17.44
C TRP A 491 -29.34 -11.58 -17.12
N PRO A 492 -29.31 -10.24 -16.92
CA PRO A 492 -28.12 -9.38 -16.87
C PRO A 492 -27.17 -9.72 -15.71
N CYS A 493 -25.88 -9.42 -15.85
CA CYS A 493 -24.83 -9.78 -14.89
C CYS A 493 -25.10 -9.16 -13.50
N PRO A 494 -25.42 -9.94 -12.46
CA PRO A 494 -25.90 -9.38 -11.20
C PRO A 494 -24.77 -9.13 -10.20
N TRP A 495 -24.66 -7.88 -9.74
CA TRP A 495 -23.90 -7.46 -8.56
C TRP A 495 -22.45 -7.95 -8.49
N GLN A 496 -21.74 -7.95 -9.63
CA GLN A 496 -20.30 -8.17 -9.67
C GLN A 496 -19.59 -6.84 -9.49
N GLN A 497 -18.82 -6.68 -8.42
CA GLN A 497 -17.97 -5.51 -8.23
C GLN A 497 -16.62 -5.77 -8.91
N ALA A 498 -16.27 -4.91 -9.86
CA ALA A 498 -14.97 -4.88 -10.51
C ALA A 498 -14.14 -3.73 -9.93
N THR A 499 -13.08 -4.08 -9.22
CA THR A 499 -12.11 -3.14 -8.64
C THR A 499 -10.87 -3.11 -9.52
N MET A 500 -10.54 -1.91 -10.01
CA MET A 500 -9.39 -1.61 -10.86
C MET A 500 -8.43 -0.70 -10.09
N THR A 501 -7.23 -1.18 -9.83
CA THR A 501 -6.24 -0.49 -9.00
C THR A 501 -4.95 -0.29 -9.78
N LEU A 502 -4.58 0.97 -10.02
CA LEU A 502 -3.26 1.32 -10.51
C LEU A 502 -2.27 1.25 -9.34
N LEU A 503 -1.28 0.37 -9.48
CA LEU A 503 -0.27 0.10 -8.47
C LEU A 503 0.74 1.24 -8.37
N ASP A 504 0.85 1.87 -7.20
CA ASP A 504 2.05 2.61 -6.81
C ASP A 504 3.12 1.57 -6.43
N GLN A 505 4.19 1.44 -7.21
CA GLN A 505 5.15 0.33 -7.12
C GLN A 505 6.20 0.52 -6.01
N ASN A 506 5.88 1.31 -4.97
CA ASN A 506 6.75 1.53 -3.83
C ASN A 506 7.21 0.20 -3.20
N PRO A 507 8.50 0.07 -2.81
CA PRO A 507 9.06 -1.14 -2.20
C PRO A 507 8.31 -1.62 -0.96
N ASP A 508 7.73 -0.70 -0.19
CA ASP A 508 6.98 -0.99 1.04
C ASP A 508 5.47 -0.81 0.82
N ILE A 509 4.71 -1.90 0.92
CA ILE A 509 3.25 -1.91 0.75
C ILE A 509 2.52 -0.89 1.66
N ARG A 510 3.12 -0.54 2.81
CA ARG A 510 2.55 0.45 3.74
C ARG A 510 2.61 1.87 3.20
N GLN A 511 3.58 2.18 2.34
CA GLN A 511 3.81 3.51 1.77
C GLN A 511 3.13 3.69 0.39
N ARG A 512 2.58 2.62 -0.19
CA ARG A 512 1.89 2.69 -1.49
C ARG A 512 0.62 3.53 -1.43
N MET A 513 0.51 4.56 -2.26
CA MET A 513 -0.70 5.34 -2.46
C MET A 513 -1.40 4.90 -3.74
N PHE A 514 -1.98 3.69 -3.75
CA PHE A 514 -2.63 3.16 -4.95
C PHE A 514 -3.79 4.04 -5.41
N ASN A 515 -3.97 4.19 -6.71
CA ASN A 515 -5.14 4.85 -7.29
C ASN A 515 -6.18 3.79 -7.70
N GLN A 516 -7.34 3.77 -7.03
CA GLN A 516 -8.32 2.68 -7.14
C GLN A 516 -9.72 3.19 -7.44
N ARG A 517 -10.41 2.54 -8.38
CA ARG A 517 -11.84 2.73 -8.65
C ARG A 517 -12.54 1.38 -8.73
N SER A 518 -13.77 1.34 -8.22
CA SER A 518 -14.63 0.16 -8.28
C SER A 518 -15.94 0.51 -8.95
N ILE A 519 -16.46 -0.41 -9.75
CA ILE A 519 -17.80 -0.34 -10.34
C ILE A 519 -18.54 -1.62 -10.00
N THR A 520 -19.88 -1.58 -9.96
CA THR A 520 -20.70 -2.77 -9.72
C THR A 520 -21.73 -2.96 -10.83
N THR A 521 -21.87 -4.18 -11.33
CA THR A 521 -22.87 -4.49 -12.35
C THR A 521 -24.29 -4.49 -11.76
N ASP A 522 -25.07 -3.45 -12.01
CA ASP A 522 -26.47 -3.38 -11.61
C ASP A 522 -27.36 -4.08 -12.67
N PRO A 523 -27.97 -5.25 -12.37
CA PRO A 523 -28.75 -6.00 -13.35
C PRO A 523 -30.03 -5.28 -13.79
N THR A 524 -30.43 -4.20 -13.11
CA THR A 524 -31.61 -3.39 -13.44
C THR A 524 -31.30 -2.18 -14.32
N MET A 525 -30.01 -1.84 -14.46
CA MET A 525 -29.56 -0.70 -15.27
C MET A 525 -29.88 -0.92 -16.75
N THR A 526 -30.50 0.08 -17.37
CA THR A 526 -30.83 0.09 -18.81
C THR A 526 -29.95 1.08 -19.57
N SER A 527 -29.74 0.79 -20.86
CA SER A 527 -29.13 1.72 -21.82
C SER A 527 -30.21 2.60 -22.47
N ASP A 528 -29.80 3.64 -23.20
CA ASP A 528 -30.72 4.61 -23.83
C ASP A 528 -31.69 3.97 -24.83
N ASN A 529 -31.36 2.79 -25.37
CA ASN A 529 -32.23 2.03 -26.28
C ASN A 529 -33.23 1.11 -25.55
N GLY A 530 -33.21 1.07 -24.21
CA GLY A 530 -34.08 0.25 -23.37
C GLY A 530 -33.57 -1.16 -23.08
N SER A 531 -32.45 -1.60 -23.67
CA SER A 531 -31.82 -2.88 -23.31
C SER A 531 -31.19 -2.82 -21.92
N TYR A 532 -31.08 -3.95 -21.23
CA TYR A 532 -30.26 -4.01 -20.03
C TYR A 532 -28.79 -3.74 -20.38
N PHE A 533 -28.14 -2.85 -19.63
CA PHE A 533 -26.76 -2.41 -19.89
C PHE A 533 -25.77 -3.57 -19.72
N TRP A 534 -25.98 -4.39 -18.69
CA TRP A 534 -25.17 -5.56 -18.34
C TRP A 534 -25.75 -6.88 -18.88
N ASP A 535 -26.54 -6.84 -19.96
CA ASP A 535 -27.00 -8.05 -20.66
C ASP A 535 -25.84 -8.74 -21.40
N ARG A 536 -26.09 -9.92 -21.94
CA ARG A 536 -25.09 -10.74 -22.64
C ARG A 536 -24.43 -9.94 -23.78
N PRO A 537 -23.08 -9.85 -23.86
CA PRO A 537 -22.38 -9.09 -24.90
C PRO A 537 -22.74 -9.49 -26.33
N SER A 538 -23.09 -10.76 -26.60
CA SER A 538 -23.55 -11.19 -27.92
C SER A 538 -24.91 -10.63 -28.34
N LYS A 539 -25.67 -10.07 -27.39
CA LYS A 539 -27.00 -9.49 -27.61
C LYS A 539 -26.99 -7.95 -27.63
N VAL A 540 -26.18 -7.33 -26.78
CA VAL A 540 -26.15 -5.86 -26.61
C VAL A 540 -24.82 -5.20 -26.96
N GLY A 541 -23.78 -6.00 -27.22
CA GLY A 541 -22.45 -5.53 -27.53
C GLY A 541 -22.19 -5.27 -29.01
N VAL A 542 -20.98 -4.81 -29.31
CA VAL A 542 -20.45 -4.63 -30.66
C VAL A 542 -19.41 -5.70 -30.97
N THR A 543 -19.33 -6.13 -32.24
CA THR A 543 -18.29 -7.05 -32.69
C THR A 543 -16.93 -6.34 -32.72
N ASP A 544 -15.92 -6.95 -32.11
CA ASP A 544 -14.52 -6.53 -32.20
C ASP A 544 -13.60 -7.75 -32.39
N VAL A 545 -12.29 -7.52 -32.51
CA VAL A 545 -11.29 -8.51 -32.88
C VAL A 545 -10.15 -8.53 -31.85
N PHE A 546 -9.85 -9.70 -31.29
CA PHE A 546 -8.68 -9.88 -30.43
C PHE A 546 -7.38 -9.73 -31.25
N PRO A 547 -6.21 -9.48 -30.61
CA PRO A 547 -4.93 -9.38 -31.32
C PRO A 547 -4.57 -10.58 -32.21
N ASN A 548 -5.11 -11.77 -31.91
CA ASN A 548 -4.91 -12.99 -32.70
C ASN A 548 -5.86 -13.12 -33.91
N GLY A 549 -6.74 -12.15 -34.16
CA GLY A 549 -7.70 -12.15 -35.26
C GLY A 549 -9.07 -12.77 -34.95
N THR A 550 -9.28 -13.32 -33.75
CA THR A 550 -10.56 -13.94 -33.35
C THR A 550 -11.60 -12.86 -33.05
N GLN A 551 -12.78 -12.96 -33.68
CA GLN A 551 -13.89 -12.05 -33.41
C GLN A 551 -14.58 -12.39 -32.08
N PHE A 552 -15.03 -11.36 -31.37
CA PHE A 552 -15.80 -11.47 -30.13
C PHE A 552 -16.78 -10.30 -30.01
N SER A 553 -17.72 -10.37 -29.07
CA SER A 553 -18.62 -9.25 -28.78
C SER A 553 -18.21 -8.54 -27.49
N ARG A 554 -18.10 -7.20 -27.52
CA ARG A 554 -17.80 -6.37 -26.35
C ARG A 554 -19.05 -5.58 -25.95
N GLY A 555 -19.47 -5.66 -24.69
CA GLY A 555 -20.52 -4.82 -24.10
C GLY A 555 -20.05 -3.38 -23.86
N ILE A 556 -20.97 -2.46 -23.58
CA ILE A 556 -20.64 -1.04 -23.33
C ILE A 556 -19.72 -0.97 -22.10
N GLY A 557 -18.65 -0.16 -22.18
CA GLY A 557 -17.74 0.00 -21.05
C GLY A 557 -18.35 0.85 -19.96
N TYR A 558 -18.08 0.55 -18.70
CA TYR A 558 -18.53 1.35 -17.55
C TYR A 558 -17.34 1.69 -16.66
N GLY A 559 -17.19 2.95 -16.31
CA GLY A 559 -15.99 3.42 -15.60
C GLY A 559 -15.92 4.93 -15.53
N THR A 560 -14.72 5.48 -15.59
CA THR A 560 -14.46 6.91 -15.37
C THR A 560 -13.55 7.51 -16.42
N THR A 561 -13.81 8.76 -16.84
CA THR A 561 -12.85 9.57 -17.62
C THR A 561 -11.73 10.20 -16.78
N VAL A 562 -11.88 10.22 -15.46
CA VAL A 562 -11.04 10.93 -14.48
C VAL A 562 -10.45 9.94 -13.48
N PHE A 563 -9.87 8.84 -13.99
CA PHE A 563 -9.26 7.81 -13.15
C PHE A 563 -8.05 8.36 -12.39
N ILE A 564 -7.16 9.04 -13.09
CA ILE A 564 -5.98 9.74 -12.55
C ILE A 564 -5.56 10.84 -13.54
N THR A 565 -5.00 11.94 -13.04
CA THR A 565 -4.41 12.95 -13.92
C THR A 565 -3.07 12.46 -14.47
N ARG A 566 -2.67 12.92 -15.67
CA ARG A 566 -1.37 12.57 -16.26
C ARG A 566 -0.19 13.03 -15.38
N GLU A 567 -0.33 14.15 -14.68
CA GLU A 567 0.70 14.64 -13.77
C GLU A 567 0.82 13.74 -12.53
N ARG A 568 -0.30 13.29 -11.94
CA ARG A 568 -0.25 12.33 -10.82
C ARG A 568 0.28 10.97 -11.26
N LEU A 569 -0.08 10.51 -12.46
CA LEU A 569 0.43 9.26 -13.05
C LEU A 569 1.95 9.25 -13.24
N LYS A 570 2.57 10.40 -13.52
CA LYS A 570 4.03 10.55 -13.59
C LYS A 570 4.70 10.76 -12.23
N SER A 571 3.91 10.96 -11.18
CA SER A 571 4.43 11.09 -9.82
C SER A 571 4.53 9.72 -9.14
N ARG A 572 5.20 9.69 -7.98
CA ARG A 572 5.43 8.46 -7.20
C ARG A 572 6.02 7.35 -8.07
N GLU A 573 5.64 6.09 -7.84
CA GLU A 573 6.15 4.93 -8.58
C GLU A 573 5.05 4.22 -9.37
N PHE A 574 4.07 4.95 -9.91
CA PHE A 574 3.07 4.35 -10.79
C PHE A 574 3.70 3.82 -12.09
N ILE A 575 4.62 4.59 -12.68
CA ILE A 575 5.48 4.18 -13.79
C ILE A 575 6.87 3.88 -13.22
N LYS A 576 7.27 2.61 -13.21
CA LYS A 576 8.58 2.16 -12.70
C LYS A 576 9.19 1.19 -13.70
N GLY A 577 10.43 1.44 -14.14
CA GLY A 577 11.03 0.65 -15.22
C GLY A 577 10.33 0.76 -16.58
N ASP A 578 9.56 1.82 -16.79
CA ASP A 578 8.63 1.98 -17.93
C ASP A 578 7.48 0.96 -17.96
N ASP A 579 7.23 0.30 -16.83
CA ASP A 579 6.13 -0.62 -16.59
C ASP A 579 5.05 0.02 -15.72
N ILE A 580 3.79 -0.31 -16.01
CA ILE A 580 2.66 -0.08 -15.10
C ILE A 580 1.88 -1.37 -14.86
N TYR A 581 1.26 -1.48 -13.68
CA TYR A 581 0.43 -2.60 -13.30
C TYR A 581 -0.97 -2.14 -12.88
N ILE A 582 -2.00 -2.67 -13.55
CA ILE A 582 -3.39 -2.55 -13.11
C ILE A 582 -3.81 -3.87 -12.46
N LEU A 583 -4.06 -3.83 -11.15
CA LEU A 583 -4.55 -4.96 -10.37
C LEU A 583 -6.08 -5.03 -10.51
N LEU A 584 -6.62 -6.23 -10.74
CA LEU A 584 -8.02 -6.44 -11.08
C LEU A 584 -8.64 -7.49 -10.15
N THR A 585 -9.71 -7.12 -9.46
CA THR A 585 -10.52 -8.04 -8.66
C THR A 585 -11.97 -7.91 -9.09
N VAL A 586 -12.57 -9.02 -9.53
CA VAL A 586 -13.99 -9.10 -9.89
C VAL A 586 -14.67 -10.17 -9.06
N GLU A 587 -15.56 -9.76 -8.17
CA GLU A 587 -16.21 -10.62 -7.19
C GLU A 587 -17.70 -10.31 -7.01
N ASP A 588 -18.42 -11.31 -6.52
CA ASP A 588 -19.85 -11.22 -6.26
C ASP A 588 -20.12 -10.58 -4.89
N ILE A 589 -20.78 -9.42 -4.90
CA ILE A 589 -21.12 -8.69 -3.68
C ILE A 589 -22.61 -8.74 -3.35
N SER A 590 -23.38 -9.64 -3.97
CA SER A 590 -24.85 -9.75 -3.77
C SER A 590 -25.23 -10.00 -2.30
N HIS A 591 -24.33 -10.63 -1.53
CA HIS A 591 -24.47 -10.87 -0.10
C HIS A 591 -24.56 -9.57 0.73
N LEU A 592 -24.12 -8.42 0.19
CA LEU A 592 -24.22 -7.11 0.84
C LEU A 592 -25.61 -6.46 0.69
N ASN A 593 -26.52 -7.03 -0.12
CA ASN A 593 -27.85 -6.46 -0.31
C ASN A 593 -28.70 -6.52 0.98
N SER A 594 -28.59 -7.61 1.74
CA SER A 594 -29.26 -7.79 3.02
C SER A 594 -28.28 -7.62 4.17
N THR A 595 -28.17 -6.40 4.71
CA THR A 595 -27.33 -6.09 5.87
C THR A 595 -28.02 -6.37 7.21
N SER A 596 -29.11 -7.15 7.20
CA SER A 596 -29.83 -7.58 8.40
C SER A 596 -29.00 -8.52 9.27
N ALA A 597 -28.68 -8.03 10.47
CA ALA A 597 -28.35 -8.75 11.71
C ALA A 597 -27.60 -10.09 11.58
N VAL A 598 -26.32 -10.04 11.97
CA VAL A 598 -25.49 -11.17 12.41
C VAL A 598 -26.35 -12.34 12.94
N PRO A 599 -26.26 -13.56 12.37
CA PRO A 599 -26.70 -14.74 13.07
C PRO A 599 -25.88 -14.85 14.35
N ASP A 600 -26.54 -15.04 15.50
CA ASP A 600 -25.93 -15.19 16.82
C ASP A 600 -24.57 -15.91 16.75
N PRO A 601 -23.53 -15.42 17.47
CA PRO A 601 -22.29 -16.15 17.54
C PRO A 601 -22.59 -17.54 18.10
N VAL A 602 -22.37 -18.58 17.29
CA VAL A 602 -22.34 -19.96 17.75
C VAL A 602 -21.43 -19.99 18.98
N PRO A 603 -21.89 -20.51 20.14
CA PRO A 603 -21.06 -20.54 21.32
C PRO A 603 -19.87 -21.45 21.04
N THR A 604 -18.73 -20.86 20.70
CA THR A 604 -17.44 -21.53 20.78
C THR A 604 -17.26 -21.92 22.23
N LEU A 605 -17.17 -23.23 22.49
CA LEU A 605 -16.76 -23.79 23.76
C LEU A 605 -15.62 -22.93 24.34
N ALA A 606 -15.76 -22.54 25.60
CA ALA A 606 -14.73 -21.86 26.36
C ALA A 606 -13.49 -22.76 26.46
N VAL A 607 -12.65 -22.73 25.42
CA VAL A 607 -11.26 -23.15 25.53
C VAL A 607 -10.60 -22.03 26.30
N HIS A 608 -10.19 -22.33 27.54
CA HIS A 608 -9.38 -21.44 28.37
C HIS A 608 -8.14 -21.03 27.55
N ASN A 609 -8.22 -19.88 26.89
CA ASN A 609 -7.13 -19.37 26.07
C ASN A 609 -6.19 -18.66 27.04
N ALA A 610 -5.02 -19.21 27.34
CA ALA A 610 -4.10 -18.60 28.32
C ALA A 610 -3.76 -17.13 27.99
N CYS A 611 -3.92 -16.70 26.74
CA CYS A 611 -3.77 -15.31 26.30
C CYS A 611 -4.95 -14.38 26.62
N SER A 612 -6.07 -14.87 27.18
CA SER A 612 -7.18 -14.00 27.62
C SER A 612 -6.84 -13.20 28.90
N GLU A 613 -5.85 -13.64 29.69
CA GLU A 613 -5.43 -12.98 30.94
C GLU A 613 -4.12 -12.17 30.80
N VAL A 614 -3.46 -12.22 29.64
CA VAL A 614 -2.15 -11.60 29.41
C VAL A 614 -2.24 -10.54 28.32
N VAL A 615 -2.16 -9.27 28.73
CA VAL A 615 -2.07 -8.13 27.82
C VAL A 615 -0.60 -7.82 27.54
N CYS A 616 -0.19 -8.01 26.29
CA CYS A 616 1.11 -7.59 25.80
C CYS A 616 1.08 -6.10 25.40
N GLN A 617 2.12 -5.36 25.78
CA GLN A 617 2.25 -3.93 25.49
C GLN A 617 3.10 -3.71 24.24
N ASN A 618 3.07 -2.49 23.70
CA ASN A 618 3.98 -2.03 22.64
C ASN A 618 4.06 -2.94 21.40
N GLY A 619 2.91 -3.47 20.95
CA GLY A 619 2.83 -4.35 19.79
C GLY A 619 3.30 -5.78 20.06
N GLY A 620 3.56 -6.14 21.33
CA GLY A 620 3.82 -7.52 21.72
C GLY A 620 2.65 -8.44 21.39
N ILE A 621 2.95 -9.64 20.90
CA ILE A 621 1.95 -10.65 20.55
C ILE A 621 1.93 -11.71 21.64
N CYS A 622 0.76 -11.97 22.22
CA CYS A 622 0.60 -13.06 23.16
C CYS A 622 0.61 -14.38 22.39
N VAL A 623 1.48 -15.30 22.81
CA VAL A 623 1.53 -16.66 22.30
C VAL A 623 1.47 -17.64 23.46
N VAL A 624 0.80 -18.77 23.24
CA VAL A 624 0.77 -19.87 24.21
C VAL A 624 1.92 -20.82 23.88
N GLN A 625 2.91 -20.91 24.77
CA GLN A 625 4.05 -21.80 24.68
C GLN A 625 4.04 -22.74 25.89
N ASP A 626 4.00 -24.05 25.65
CA ASP A 626 3.93 -25.10 26.69
C ASP A 626 2.81 -24.89 27.73
N GLY A 627 1.64 -24.41 27.28
CA GLY A 627 0.49 -24.16 28.14
C GLY A 627 0.57 -22.88 28.98
N ARG A 628 1.62 -22.06 28.83
CA ARG A 628 1.74 -20.73 29.44
C ARG A 628 1.66 -19.63 28.39
N ALA A 629 0.98 -18.53 28.74
CA ALA A 629 0.97 -17.33 27.92
C ALA A 629 2.25 -16.52 28.12
N GLU A 630 2.89 -16.16 27.00
CA GLU A 630 4.08 -15.31 26.96
C GLU A 630 3.91 -14.23 25.88
N CYS A 631 4.42 -13.02 26.15
CA CYS A 631 4.47 -11.96 25.15
C CYS A 631 5.77 -12.08 24.33
N LYS A 632 5.65 -12.18 23.01
CA LYS A 632 6.78 -11.98 22.09
C LYS A 632 6.81 -10.52 21.66
N CYS A 633 7.95 -9.88 21.83
CA CYS A 633 8.10 -8.44 21.67
C CYS A 633 8.64 -8.08 20.29
N PRO A 634 8.12 -7.01 19.66
CA PRO A 634 8.60 -6.58 18.37
C PRO A 634 10.00 -5.94 18.48
N ALA A 635 10.75 -6.04 17.38
CA ALA A 635 12.04 -5.40 17.18
C ALA A 635 12.05 -4.72 15.80
N GLY A 636 12.56 -3.50 15.75
CA GLY A 636 12.86 -2.76 14.51
C GLY A 636 14.36 -2.69 14.27
N GLU A 637 14.77 -1.87 13.31
CA GLU A 637 16.18 -1.76 12.87
C GLU A 637 17.15 -1.37 14.01
N ASP A 638 16.77 -0.38 14.84
CA ASP A 638 17.63 0.20 15.89
C ASP A 638 17.00 0.12 17.30
N TRP A 639 15.94 -0.66 17.47
CA TRP A 639 15.20 -0.76 18.73
C TRP A 639 14.51 -2.11 18.90
N TRP A 640 14.24 -2.49 20.14
CA TRP A 640 13.44 -3.67 20.48
C TRP A 640 12.65 -3.44 21.76
N TYR A 641 11.50 -4.09 21.90
CA TYR A 641 10.84 -4.21 23.20
C TYR A 641 11.29 -5.47 23.93
N MET A 642 11.30 -5.40 25.26
CA MET A 642 11.68 -6.50 26.14
C MET A 642 10.92 -6.41 27.46
N GLY A 643 10.98 -7.48 28.26
CA GLY A 643 10.18 -7.62 29.48
C GLY A 643 9.06 -8.65 29.31
N LYS A 644 8.42 -9.04 30.41
CA LYS A 644 7.41 -10.12 30.40
C LYS A 644 6.16 -9.76 29.58
N ARG A 645 5.88 -8.47 29.44
CA ARG A 645 4.76 -7.90 28.70
C ARG A 645 5.24 -6.93 27.61
N CYS A 646 6.51 -6.98 27.22
CA CYS A 646 7.11 -6.04 26.26
C CYS A 646 7.08 -4.57 26.73
N GLU A 647 7.13 -4.37 28.04
CA GLU A 647 6.95 -3.06 28.69
C GLU A 647 8.18 -2.15 28.61
N LYS A 648 9.36 -2.67 28.24
CA LYS A 648 10.63 -1.91 28.18
C LYS A 648 11.12 -1.78 26.74
N ARG A 649 11.54 -0.59 26.32
CA ARG A 649 12.21 -0.36 25.04
C ARG A 649 13.73 -0.38 25.23
N GLY A 650 14.46 -1.01 24.33
CA GLY A 650 15.90 -0.90 24.17
C GLY A 650 16.23 -0.33 22.79
N SER A 651 17.40 0.29 22.66
CA SER A 651 17.94 0.76 21.39
C SER A 651 19.43 0.47 21.28
N THR A 652 19.94 0.35 20.06
CA THR A 652 21.37 0.33 19.75
C THR A 652 22.08 1.56 20.33
N ARG A 653 21.47 2.74 20.31
CA ARG A 653 22.03 3.95 20.95
C ARG A 653 22.20 3.79 22.46
N ASP A 654 21.19 3.28 23.16
CA ASP A 654 21.28 3.09 24.62
C ASP A 654 22.35 2.05 24.97
N THR A 655 22.45 1.00 24.16
CA THR A 655 23.45 -0.06 24.33
C THR A 655 24.86 0.47 24.07
N VAL A 656 25.04 1.31 23.04
CA VAL A 656 26.32 1.98 22.75
C VAL A 656 26.67 2.97 23.85
N ILE A 657 25.73 3.77 24.37
CA ILE A 657 25.99 4.71 25.48
C ILE A 657 26.37 3.93 26.76
N ILE A 658 25.70 2.83 27.07
CA ILE A 658 26.05 1.97 28.20
C ILE A 658 27.42 1.31 27.98
N ALA A 659 27.72 0.80 26.79
CA ALA A 659 29.01 0.20 26.48
C ALA A 659 30.16 1.22 26.51
N VAL A 660 29.94 2.42 25.96
CA VAL A 660 30.91 3.53 26.00
C VAL A 660 31.12 4.03 27.42
N SER A 661 30.05 4.22 28.21
CA SER A 661 30.21 4.62 29.61
C SER A 661 30.91 3.54 30.44
N SER A 662 30.58 2.26 30.23
CA SER A 662 31.24 1.13 30.90
C SER A 662 32.72 1.05 30.56
N THR A 663 33.07 1.17 29.27
CA THR A 663 34.47 1.14 28.81
C THR A 663 35.23 2.36 29.29
N VAL A 664 34.66 3.56 29.26
CA VAL A 664 35.27 4.78 29.82
C VAL A 664 35.48 4.63 31.34
N THR A 665 34.52 4.04 32.07
CA THR A 665 34.65 3.82 33.52
C THR A 665 35.74 2.82 33.83
N VAL A 666 35.80 1.69 33.11
CA VAL A 666 36.87 0.68 33.24
C VAL A 666 38.23 1.29 32.89
N PHE A 667 38.31 2.09 31.83
CA PHE A 667 39.54 2.75 31.43
C PHE A 667 39.99 3.77 32.48
N ALA A 668 39.08 4.57 33.03
CA ALA A 668 39.36 5.51 34.11
C ALA A 668 39.83 4.80 35.38
N VAL A 669 39.19 3.70 35.78
CA VAL A 669 39.60 2.88 36.92
C VAL A 669 40.98 2.25 36.69
N MET A 670 41.24 1.69 35.51
CA MET A 670 42.55 1.16 35.14
C MET A 670 43.63 2.24 35.14
N LEU A 671 43.33 3.44 34.65
CA LEU A 671 44.23 4.58 34.65
C LEU A 671 44.53 5.07 36.07
N ILE A 672 43.52 5.13 36.95
CA ILE A 672 43.69 5.42 38.39
C ILE A 672 44.56 4.35 39.06
N ILE A 673 44.27 3.06 38.84
CA ILE A 673 45.06 1.94 39.39
C ILE A 673 46.51 2.04 38.91
N THR A 674 46.74 2.38 37.64
CA THR A 674 48.07 2.52 37.06
C THR A 674 48.80 3.72 37.65
N LEU A 675 48.15 4.89 37.77
CA LEU A 675 48.72 6.08 38.40
C LEU A 675 49.05 5.85 39.87
N VAL A 676 48.17 5.18 40.62
CA VAL A 676 48.39 4.81 42.03
C VAL A 676 49.54 3.81 42.14
N SER A 677 49.60 2.80 41.27
CA SER A 677 50.69 1.82 41.20
C SER A 677 52.04 2.47 40.91
N VAL A 678 52.08 3.40 39.94
CA VAL A 678 53.28 4.19 39.58
C VAL A 678 53.68 5.13 40.72
N TYR A 679 52.72 5.77 41.38
CA TYR A 679 52.97 6.63 42.53
C TYR A 679 53.52 5.83 43.73
N CYS A 680 52.93 4.68 44.04
CA CYS A 680 53.36 3.78 45.10
C CYS A 680 54.75 3.19 44.82
N THR A 681 55.03 2.75 43.59
CA THR A 681 56.37 2.29 43.19
C THR A 681 57.39 3.41 43.24
N ARG A 682 57.12 4.60 42.67
CA ARG A 682 58.00 5.77 42.79
C ARG A 682 58.25 6.16 44.25
N ARG A 683 57.23 6.11 45.12
CA ARG A 683 57.39 6.38 46.56
C ARG A 683 58.23 5.31 47.25
N LYS A 684 58.08 4.03 46.89
CA LYS A 684 58.90 2.91 47.38
C LYS A 684 60.35 3.05 46.92
N TYR A 685 60.60 3.38 45.64
CA TYR A 685 61.93 3.66 45.12
C TYR A 685 62.55 4.91 45.75
N ARG A 686 61.81 5.99 45.98
CA ARG A 686 62.30 7.17 46.71
C ARG A 686 62.60 6.87 48.18
N LYS A 687 61.80 6.04 48.86
CA LYS A 687 62.11 5.57 50.22
C LYS A 687 63.33 4.66 50.25
N LYS A 688 63.50 3.75 49.28
CA LYS A 688 64.66 2.86 49.16
C LYS A 688 65.93 3.63 48.77
N ALA A 689 65.81 4.64 47.90
CA ALA A 689 66.88 5.56 47.58
C ALA A 689 67.28 6.38 48.81
N ARG A 690 66.33 6.98 49.55
CA ARG A 690 66.63 7.68 50.81
C ARG A 690 67.20 6.78 51.90
N ALA A 691 66.75 5.53 52.00
CA ALA A 691 67.30 4.54 52.94
C ALA A 691 68.72 4.09 52.54
N ASN A 692 68.98 3.93 51.24
CA ASN A 692 70.32 3.61 50.74
C ASN A 692 71.26 4.82 50.87
N THR A 693 70.79 6.05 50.62
CA THR A 693 71.60 7.27 50.86
C THR A 693 71.86 7.46 52.35
N ALA A 694 70.89 7.18 53.23
CA ALA A 694 71.07 7.23 54.68
C ALA A 694 72.02 6.13 55.20
N ALA A 695 71.95 4.91 54.65
CA ALA A 695 72.88 3.82 54.98
C ALA A 695 74.30 4.11 54.46
N MET A 696 74.44 4.69 53.26
CA MET A 696 75.73 5.05 52.67
C MET A 696 76.37 6.28 53.36
N THR A 697 75.58 7.15 53.99
CA THR A 697 76.10 8.21 54.87
C THR A 697 76.47 7.71 56.27
N LEU A 698 75.95 6.56 56.72
CA LEU A 698 76.31 5.96 58.02
C LEU A 698 77.52 5.02 57.92
N GLU A 699 77.70 4.33 56.78
CA GLU A 699 78.87 3.47 56.52
C GLU A 699 80.15 4.28 56.22
N ASN A 700 80.02 5.49 55.66
CA ASN A 700 81.16 6.39 55.42
C ASN A 700 81.57 7.23 56.65
N GLN A 701 80.90 7.06 57.80
CA GLN A 701 81.31 7.67 59.08
C GLN A 701 82.01 6.67 60.03
N HIS A 702 82.19 5.41 59.63
CA HIS A 702 82.90 4.38 60.39
C HIS A 702 84.08 3.73 59.63
N ALA A 703 84.55 4.38 58.58
CA ALA A 703 85.77 4.04 57.85
C ALA A 703 86.74 5.23 57.80
N PHE A 704 87.18 5.69 58.98
CA PHE A 704 88.40 6.46 59.24
C PHE A 704 88.86 6.18 60.68
#